data_AF-A0A348XMB6-F1
#
_entry.id   AF-A0A348XMB6-F1
#
_cell.length_a   1.000
_cell.length_b   1.000
_cell.length_c   1.000
_cell.angle_alpha   90.00
_cell.angle_beta   90.00
_cell.angle_gamma   90.00
#
_symmetry.space_group_name_H-M   'P 1'
#
loop_
_entity.id
_entity.type
_entity.pdbx_description
1 polymer ?
#
loop_
_entity_poly.entity_id
_entity_poly.type
_entity_poly.pdbx_seq_one_letter_code
_entity_poly.pdbx_strand_id
1 'polypeptide(L)'
;MVELDSQVKAGGGTVVRMDKRTICSCCQQSRPPGYMLTRVGKVGRFCAHCVGERWVKSLPPEAESWSPEHVCRLLTGDASERVMGISAVLGYSERPALYGRYSAQTLPLGKSISVRETLLACVAYPGQTWLDSMVRFLAITGMLDVIREPITEALIIDTSVLSPAPMIKAAATMIGSTRLELDKKIRWLYDFRDHPDSGVLGTVIAALQTLGPSGFEEVEEALDLQPLIDQIMAGHKAGDLRNIINAAKRLAGIEITAGTTKADMALALARTLGTAAGMREFYDKLSPEFQQVVNFMAWQTVPVPPEKIEAKTGVSVVDVEQGLYTPTVRLKSSFSGLLNFESDYYQRIVRISLQHWLRLRLKPALPVPEKARLQGTTEQPNFPGARILQADPAFVSRFPSLDAMCQQGVIARKKNGTPTVAGLRALQEAGWELDEFYPNVRKLAHRRLEILVCLGDAGAATATAPRAKPAEVLCNWLDLLTKPPAHPLHSGFLPPQFMPQLKNVYHAMWSDAAAVCLESLEAVMAAVPKGQWVTLEDLHDFILYNSLPLPVPPCCHDAYLSVQGKWGLERQHLGGNQNTHWEKPLVRTFFMVLAAIGVVDAVIVPPEETSKIDPPEDYLPTTEALKAVRLTAVGEWYFQGGPETCLEEQAMGEVVLDERRLFIRLTGSNPVLEVALKQVAQPIGGGFYRIDGGSFLKDCTSEAHVQRKVDTLKSLLPDALPAVWEDFFENLLLRVNPLTPAPFTVLEVGESPEFRQLLRTEPALRALTIMAEGGRILVKAGDRNKLKKRLRDLGYFIDCF
;
A
#
# COMPACT_ATOMS: atom_id res chain seq x y z
N MET A 1 37.45 -43.02 24.58
CA MET A 1 36.68 -41.80 24.91
C MET A 1 36.55 -40.98 23.63
N VAL A 2 35.44 -40.84 22.92
CA VAL A 2 34.05 -41.32 23.00
C VAL A 2 33.54 -41.32 21.55
N GLU A 3 32.86 -42.40 21.13
CA GLU A 3 32.04 -42.52 19.91
C GLU A 3 30.72 -41.73 20.03
N LEU A 4 30.01 -41.54 18.90
CA LEU A 4 28.68 -40.92 18.65
C LEU A 4 28.78 -39.47 18.14
N ASP A 5 28.17 -39.03 17.02
CA ASP A 5 26.95 -39.43 16.28
C ASP A 5 27.23 -39.48 14.77
N SER A 6 26.82 -40.47 13.97
CA SER A 6 25.50 -41.06 13.72
C SER A 6 24.55 -40.19 12.86
N GLN A 7 23.93 -40.89 11.91
CA GLN A 7 23.20 -40.47 10.73
C GLN A 7 22.12 -39.40 10.94
N VAL A 8 22.07 -38.40 10.05
CA VAL A 8 20.79 -37.81 9.61
C VAL A 8 20.65 -38.03 8.11
N LYS A 9 19.80 -39.00 7.78
CA LYS A 9 19.15 -39.15 6.48
C LYS A 9 18.14 -38.01 6.33
N ALA A 10 18.33 -37.19 5.30
CA ALA A 10 17.26 -36.68 4.45
C ALA A 10 17.86 -36.56 3.06
N GLY A 11 17.20 -37.11 2.04
CA GLY A 11 17.74 -37.22 0.69
C GLY A 11 18.13 -35.85 0.14
N GLY A 12 19.43 -35.61 -0.03
CA GLY A 12 19.98 -34.38 -0.62
C GLY A 12 21.47 -34.58 -0.88
N GLY A 13 21.95 -34.19 -2.07
CA GLY A 13 23.35 -34.38 -2.47
C GLY A 13 24.33 -33.67 -1.53
N THR A 14 25.48 -34.27 -1.26
CA THR A 14 26.53 -33.70 -0.39
C THR A 14 27.83 -33.52 -1.20
N VAL A 15 28.43 -32.33 -1.15
CA VAL A 15 29.77 -32.09 -1.71
C VAL A 15 30.80 -32.60 -0.71
N VAL A 16 31.59 -33.59 -1.10
CA VAL A 16 32.55 -34.24 -0.19
C VAL A 16 33.95 -34.15 -0.79
N ARG A 17 34.89 -33.68 0.03
CA ARG A 17 36.32 -33.74 -0.30
C ARG A 17 36.80 -35.16 -0.09
N MET A 18 37.29 -35.80 -1.15
CA MET A 18 37.63 -37.22 -1.10
C MET A 18 39.00 -37.41 -0.45
N ASP A 19 39.06 -38.29 0.54
CA ASP A 19 40.26 -38.72 1.25
C ASP A 19 41.10 -39.73 0.45
N LYS A 20 40.49 -40.38 -0.56
CA LYS A 20 41.11 -41.37 -1.43
C LYS A 20 40.80 -41.13 -2.90
N ARG A 21 41.61 -41.72 -3.78
CA ARG A 21 41.43 -41.66 -5.25
C ARG A 21 40.04 -42.22 -5.61
N THR A 22 39.22 -41.42 -6.27
CA THR A 22 37.81 -41.75 -6.49
C THR A 22 37.41 -41.50 -7.94
N ILE A 23 36.65 -42.41 -8.55
CA ILE A 23 36.22 -42.32 -9.95
C ILE A 23 34.93 -41.52 -10.08
N CYS A 24 34.88 -40.60 -11.05
CA CYS A 24 33.66 -39.88 -11.39
C CYS A 24 32.67 -40.81 -12.11
N SER A 25 31.44 -40.93 -11.60
CA SER A 25 30.39 -41.77 -12.17
C SER A 25 29.86 -41.31 -13.53
N CYS A 26 30.14 -40.06 -13.95
CA CYS A 26 29.76 -39.56 -15.29
C CYS A 26 30.86 -39.79 -16.33
N CYS A 27 32.05 -39.24 -16.13
CA CYS A 27 33.15 -39.36 -17.11
C CYS A 27 34.07 -40.57 -16.90
N GLN A 28 33.85 -41.37 -15.86
CA GLN A 28 34.65 -42.54 -15.49
C GLN A 28 36.15 -42.24 -15.25
N GLN A 29 36.54 -40.96 -15.15
CA GLN A 29 37.91 -40.56 -14.87
C GLN A 29 38.22 -40.63 -13.36
N SER A 30 39.41 -41.13 -13.04
CA SER A 30 39.93 -41.18 -11.66
C SER A 30 40.36 -39.79 -11.19
N ARG A 31 39.96 -39.41 -9.98
CA ARG A 31 40.32 -38.14 -9.35
C ARG A 31 41.22 -38.35 -8.14
N PRO A 32 42.31 -37.56 -8.00
CA PRO A 32 43.26 -37.69 -6.90
C PRO A 32 42.61 -37.43 -5.53
N PRO A 33 43.21 -37.93 -4.43
CA PRO A 33 42.82 -37.52 -3.08
C PRO A 33 42.88 -36.00 -2.93
N GLY A 34 41.93 -35.42 -2.20
CA GLY A 34 41.77 -33.98 -2.01
C GLY A 34 40.82 -33.31 -3.00
N TYR A 35 40.40 -33.99 -4.07
CA TYR A 35 39.44 -33.48 -5.06
C TYR A 35 38.01 -33.50 -4.50
N MET A 36 37.23 -32.45 -4.77
CA MET A 36 35.82 -32.38 -4.36
C MET A 36 34.91 -33.06 -5.38
N LEU A 37 34.10 -34.00 -4.92
CA LEU A 37 33.08 -34.67 -5.73
C LEU A 37 31.71 -34.51 -5.08
N THR A 38 30.69 -34.30 -5.91
CA THR A 38 29.30 -34.26 -5.46
C THR A 38 28.78 -35.68 -5.35
N ARG A 39 28.47 -36.12 -4.13
CA ARG A 39 27.86 -37.43 -3.87
C ARG A 39 26.35 -37.26 -3.84
N VAL A 40 25.66 -37.98 -4.72
CA VAL A 40 24.19 -37.91 -4.78
C VAL A 40 23.59 -39.27 -4.46
N GLY A 41 23.11 -39.42 -3.22
CA GLY A 41 22.52 -40.66 -2.71
C GLY A 41 23.40 -41.90 -2.96
N LYS A 42 22.78 -42.97 -3.49
CA LYS A 42 23.46 -44.20 -3.94
C LYS A 42 23.85 -44.17 -5.43
N VAL A 43 23.51 -43.10 -6.16
CA VAL A 43 23.55 -43.04 -7.63
C VAL A 43 24.97 -42.89 -8.18
N GLY A 44 25.86 -42.19 -7.46
CA GLY A 44 27.25 -42.04 -7.89
C GLY A 44 27.93 -40.81 -7.30
N ARG A 45 29.20 -40.63 -7.67
CA ARG A 45 30.04 -39.48 -7.28
C ARG A 45 30.43 -38.73 -8.55
N PHE A 46 30.08 -37.46 -8.67
CA PHE A 46 30.28 -36.69 -9.89
C PHE A 46 31.34 -35.61 -9.68
N CYS A 47 32.21 -35.40 -10.68
CA CYS A 47 33.21 -34.33 -10.61
C CYS A 47 32.64 -32.99 -11.09
N ALA A 48 33.16 -31.90 -10.53
CA ALA A 48 32.68 -30.54 -10.77
C ALA A 48 32.62 -30.18 -12.27
N HIS A 49 33.58 -30.68 -13.07
CA HIS A 49 33.61 -30.43 -14.51
C HIS A 49 32.41 -31.07 -15.24
N CYS A 50 32.08 -32.33 -14.95
CA CYS A 50 30.93 -33.00 -15.56
C CYS A 50 29.58 -32.41 -15.11
N VAL A 51 29.53 -31.88 -13.89
CA VAL A 51 28.36 -31.16 -13.38
C VAL A 51 28.21 -29.83 -14.11
N GLY A 52 29.29 -29.06 -14.26
CA GLY A 52 29.30 -27.80 -15.00
C GLY A 52 28.99 -27.96 -16.48
N GLU A 53 29.52 -28.98 -17.14
CA GLU A 53 29.30 -29.21 -18.58
C GLU A 53 27.84 -29.56 -18.91
N ARG A 54 27.20 -30.37 -18.06
CA ARG A 54 25.76 -30.68 -18.21
C ARG A 54 24.87 -29.49 -17.89
N TRP A 55 25.28 -28.65 -16.93
CA TRP A 55 24.53 -27.47 -16.55
C TRP A 55 24.58 -26.39 -17.64
N VAL A 56 25.76 -26.10 -18.19
CA VAL A 56 25.92 -25.15 -19.31
C VAL A 56 25.10 -25.58 -20.53
N LYS A 57 25.05 -26.89 -20.82
CA LYS A 57 24.21 -27.45 -21.91
C LYS A 57 22.70 -27.34 -21.68
N SER A 58 22.26 -27.06 -20.45
CA SER A 58 20.84 -26.87 -20.09
C SER A 58 20.40 -25.41 -20.00
N LEU A 59 21.32 -24.46 -20.18
CA LEU A 59 21.01 -23.02 -20.19
C LEU A 59 20.41 -22.59 -21.55
N PRO A 60 19.58 -21.54 -21.58
CA PRO A 60 19.07 -20.97 -22.83
C PRO A 60 20.20 -20.37 -23.70
N PRO A 61 19.99 -20.24 -25.03
CA PRO A 61 21.03 -19.79 -25.98
C PRO A 61 21.61 -18.41 -25.68
N GLU A 62 20.88 -17.56 -24.97
CA GLU A 62 21.27 -16.18 -24.63
C GLU A 62 22.35 -16.10 -23.52
N ALA A 63 22.67 -17.23 -22.87
CA ALA A 63 23.66 -17.34 -21.78
C ALA A 63 25.09 -17.71 -22.27
N GLU A 64 25.45 -17.34 -23.51
CA GLU A 64 26.67 -17.72 -24.23
C GLU A 64 28.01 -17.36 -23.54
N SER A 65 28.01 -16.55 -22.48
CA SER A 65 29.23 -16.15 -21.75
C SER A 65 29.75 -17.19 -20.75
N TRP A 66 29.02 -18.29 -20.53
CA TRP A 66 29.34 -19.30 -19.52
C TRP A 66 30.08 -20.51 -20.12
N SER A 67 31.28 -20.81 -19.58
CA SER A 67 32.00 -22.04 -19.92
C SER A 67 31.96 -23.04 -18.76
N PRO A 68 32.03 -24.35 -19.03
CA PRO A 68 32.14 -25.38 -17.98
C PRO A 68 33.29 -25.13 -17.01
N GLU A 69 34.36 -24.46 -17.46
CA GLU A 69 35.54 -24.12 -16.66
C GLU A 69 35.29 -22.95 -15.69
N HIS A 70 34.47 -21.96 -16.08
CA HIS A 70 34.04 -20.89 -15.17
C HIS A 70 33.20 -21.45 -14.02
N VAL A 71 32.24 -22.32 -14.32
CA VAL A 71 31.40 -23.01 -13.31
C VAL A 71 32.26 -23.91 -12.41
N CYS A 72 33.26 -24.58 -12.98
CA CYS A 72 34.18 -25.41 -12.22
C CYS A 72 34.98 -24.60 -11.18
N ARG A 73 35.52 -23.43 -11.56
CA ARG A 73 36.27 -22.56 -10.64
C ARG A 73 35.38 -22.08 -9.48
N LEU A 74 34.15 -21.66 -9.78
CA LEU A 74 33.15 -21.21 -8.80
C LEU A 74 32.80 -22.27 -7.77
N LEU A 75 32.66 -23.54 -8.19
CA LEU A 75 32.34 -24.66 -7.30
C LEU A 75 33.54 -25.15 -6.47
N THR A 76 34.77 -24.84 -6.90
CA THR A 76 36.00 -25.29 -6.24
C THR A 76 36.75 -24.22 -5.44
N GLY A 77 36.32 -22.96 -5.52
CA GLY A 77 36.89 -21.82 -4.78
C GLY A 77 36.59 -21.81 -3.27
N ASP A 78 37.16 -20.84 -2.56
CA ASP A 78 36.95 -20.71 -1.11
C ASP A 78 35.49 -20.32 -0.76
N ALA A 79 35.14 -20.30 0.53
CA ALA A 79 33.76 -20.04 0.95
C ALA A 79 33.25 -18.65 0.54
N SER A 80 34.13 -17.65 0.42
CA SER A 80 33.79 -16.29 0.00
C SER A 80 33.63 -16.17 -1.51
N GLU A 81 34.45 -16.89 -2.29
CA GLU A 81 34.32 -16.99 -3.75
C GLU A 81 33.07 -17.78 -4.17
N ARG A 82 32.64 -18.77 -3.37
CA ARG A 82 31.38 -19.50 -3.59
C ARG A 82 30.15 -18.61 -3.44
N VAL A 83 30.14 -17.69 -2.47
CA VAL A 83 29.00 -16.78 -2.21
C VAL A 83 28.99 -15.60 -3.20
N MET A 84 30.15 -15.02 -3.51
CA MET A 84 30.25 -13.99 -4.56
C MET A 84 29.96 -14.56 -5.95
N GLY A 85 30.37 -15.80 -6.18
CA GLY A 85 30.06 -16.56 -7.38
C GLY A 85 28.56 -16.74 -7.61
N ILE A 86 27.84 -17.18 -6.58
CA ILE A 86 26.38 -17.30 -6.60
C ILE A 86 25.73 -15.92 -6.78
N SER A 87 26.25 -14.85 -6.16
CA SER A 87 25.71 -13.49 -6.33
C SER A 87 25.93 -12.92 -7.73
N ALA A 88 27.06 -13.24 -8.39
CA ALA A 88 27.33 -12.83 -9.78
C ALA A 88 26.52 -13.66 -10.80
N VAL A 89 26.22 -14.92 -10.50
CA VAL A 89 25.27 -15.76 -11.28
C VAL A 89 23.85 -15.19 -11.21
N LEU A 90 23.48 -14.53 -10.12
CA LEU A 90 22.13 -14.02 -9.85
C LEU A 90 21.87 -12.59 -10.39
N GLY A 91 22.82 -11.97 -11.10
CA GLY A 91 22.78 -10.56 -11.47
C GLY A 91 22.81 -10.28 -12.98
N TYR A 92 21.69 -10.53 -13.69
CA TYR A 92 21.38 -9.76 -14.90
C TYR A 92 20.65 -8.47 -14.49
N SER A 93 21.40 -7.48 -14.06
CA SER A 93 21.14 -6.06 -14.31
C SER A 93 22.34 -5.24 -13.83
N GLU A 94 22.71 -4.22 -14.60
CA GLU A 94 23.77 -3.27 -14.25
C GLU A 94 23.42 -2.57 -12.92
N ARG A 95 24.10 -2.94 -11.82
CA ARG A 95 24.48 -2.09 -10.65
C ARG A 95 24.99 -2.95 -9.48
N PRO A 96 26.30 -3.25 -9.41
CA PRO A 96 26.91 -3.77 -8.19
C PRO A 96 27.30 -2.61 -7.27
N ALA A 97 26.32 -1.93 -6.68
CA ALA A 97 26.62 -0.82 -5.76
C ALA A 97 25.51 -0.62 -4.73
N LEU A 98 25.32 -1.57 -3.80
CA LEU A 98 24.64 -1.29 -2.52
C LEU A 98 24.65 -2.41 -1.46
N TYR A 99 25.62 -3.33 -1.42
CA TYR A 99 25.65 -4.33 -0.33
C TYR A 99 27.04 -4.59 0.26
N GLY A 100 27.70 -3.51 0.68
CA GLY A 100 28.94 -3.56 1.47
C GLY A 100 28.77 -3.40 2.99
N ARG A 101 27.55 -3.49 3.54
CA ARG A 101 27.30 -3.13 4.96
C ARG A 101 26.32 -4.00 5.76
N TYR A 102 26.05 -5.24 5.35
CA TYR A 102 25.55 -6.23 6.29
C TYR A 102 26.63 -7.28 6.53
N SER A 103 27.09 -7.28 7.77
CA SER A 103 28.30 -7.93 8.23
C SER A 103 28.22 -9.45 8.13
N ALA A 104 29.34 -10.03 7.73
CA ALA A 104 29.74 -11.42 7.93
C ALA A 104 29.88 -11.80 9.43
N GLN A 105 28.98 -11.33 10.30
CA GLN A 105 29.07 -11.50 11.75
C GLN A 105 28.00 -12.42 12.36
N THR A 106 27.07 -12.98 11.58
CA THR A 106 26.02 -13.87 12.10
C THR A 106 26.00 -15.29 11.52
N LEU A 107 27.00 -15.69 10.73
CA LEU A 107 27.18 -17.10 10.36
C LEU A 107 28.39 -17.68 11.11
N PRO A 108 28.20 -18.64 12.04
CA PRO A 108 29.31 -19.26 12.75
C PRO A 108 30.22 -19.99 11.75
N LEU A 109 31.51 -19.63 11.74
CA LEU A 109 32.56 -20.36 11.04
C LEU A 109 32.55 -21.83 11.49
N GLY A 110 32.33 -22.75 10.54
CA GLY A 110 32.55 -24.18 10.73
C GLY A 110 31.35 -25.13 10.59
N LYS A 111 30.15 -24.68 10.19
CA LYS A 111 29.03 -25.58 9.89
C LYS A 111 28.79 -25.74 8.39
N SER A 112 28.58 -26.99 7.95
CA SER A 112 28.12 -27.31 6.60
C SER A 112 26.72 -26.77 6.38
N ILE A 113 26.53 -25.94 5.36
CA ILE A 113 25.19 -25.50 4.93
C ILE A 113 24.54 -26.67 4.20
N SER A 114 23.32 -27.04 4.60
CA SER A 114 22.56 -28.08 3.91
C SER A 114 22.04 -27.56 2.56
N VAL A 115 21.91 -28.45 1.56
CA VAL A 115 21.28 -28.10 0.28
C VAL A 115 19.89 -27.48 0.48
N ARG A 116 19.17 -27.88 1.53
CA ARG A 116 17.88 -27.31 1.94
C ARG A 116 17.97 -25.83 2.30
N GLU A 117 18.96 -25.43 3.12
CA GLU A 117 19.14 -24.03 3.54
C GLU A 117 19.64 -23.15 2.39
N THR A 118 20.46 -23.70 1.49
CA THR A 118 20.85 -22.99 0.25
C THR A 118 19.65 -22.80 -0.68
N LEU A 119 18.79 -23.82 -0.83
CA LEU A 119 17.58 -23.74 -1.65
C LEU A 119 16.54 -22.76 -1.09
N LEU A 120 16.31 -22.76 0.22
CA LEU A 120 15.39 -21.81 0.88
C LEU A 120 15.87 -20.35 0.74
N ALA A 121 17.17 -20.11 0.82
CA ALA A 121 17.75 -18.78 0.58
C ALA A 121 17.62 -18.33 -0.89
N CYS A 122 17.63 -19.27 -1.85
CA CYS A 122 17.46 -18.96 -3.27
C CYS A 122 16.00 -18.70 -3.68
N VAL A 123 15.02 -19.34 -3.04
CA VAL A 123 13.58 -19.17 -3.32
C VAL A 123 13.07 -17.77 -2.92
N ALA A 124 13.75 -17.08 -2.01
CA ALA A 124 13.38 -15.73 -1.56
C ALA A 124 13.70 -14.60 -2.57
N TYR A 125 14.15 -14.92 -3.79
CA TYR A 125 14.51 -13.94 -4.83
C TYR A 125 13.54 -13.96 -6.03
N PRO A 126 13.02 -12.81 -6.49
CA PRO A 126 12.04 -12.75 -7.58
C PRO A 126 12.73 -12.82 -8.96
N GLY A 127 12.52 -13.92 -9.70
CA GLY A 127 12.93 -14.08 -11.09
C GLY A 127 12.43 -15.41 -11.67
N GLN A 128 11.68 -15.39 -12.79
CA GLN A 128 10.93 -16.55 -13.30
C GLN A 128 11.78 -17.64 -14.00
N THR A 129 13.01 -17.34 -14.44
CA THR A 129 13.78 -18.21 -15.36
C THR A 129 14.62 -19.30 -14.69
N TRP A 130 15.00 -19.09 -13.41
CA TRP A 130 15.93 -19.98 -12.71
C TRP A 130 15.23 -21.20 -12.09
N LEU A 131 14.06 -21.00 -11.50
CA LEU A 131 13.27 -22.07 -10.87
C LEU A 131 12.82 -23.10 -11.92
N ASP A 132 12.42 -22.62 -13.11
CA ASP A 132 12.00 -23.44 -14.25
C ASP A 132 13.17 -24.32 -14.79
N SER A 133 14.37 -23.75 -14.88
CA SER A 133 15.58 -24.48 -15.31
C SER A 133 16.01 -25.55 -14.30
N MET A 134 15.87 -25.27 -13.01
CA MET A 134 16.20 -26.19 -11.93
C MET A 134 15.24 -27.39 -11.90
N VAL A 135 13.92 -27.13 -11.98
CA VAL A 135 12.89 -28.18 -12.03
C VAL A 135 13.07 -29.09 -13.27
N ARG A 136 13.40 -28.51 -14.44
CA ARG A 136 13.73 -29.29 -15.65
C ARG A 136 14.97 -30.17 -15.47
N PHE A 137 16.05 -29.64 -14.90
CA PHE A 137 17.27 -30.40 -14.63
C PHE A 137 17.01 -31.60 -13.70
N LEU A 138 16.18 -31.41 -12.68
CA LEU A 138 15.84 -32.44 -11.69
C LEU A 138 14.87 -33.50 -12.26
N ALA A 139 13.98 -33.10 -13.17
CA ALA A 139 13.13 -34.00 -13.93
C ALA A 139 13.94 -34.86 -14.92
N ILE A 140 14.88 -34.27 -15.65
CA ILE A 140 15.74 -34.96 -16.64
C ILE A 140 16.70 -35.95 -15.96
N THR A 141 17.13 -35.66 -14.74
CA THR A 141 18.05 -36.52 -13.97
C THR A 141 17.31 -37.57 -13.13
N GLY A 142 15.98 -37.58 -13.11
CA GLY A 142 15.16 -38.53 -12.34
C GLY A 142 15.24 -38.31 -10.82
N MET A 143 15.48 -37.07 -10.38
CA MET A 143 15.81 -36.73 -8.98
C MET A 143 14.71 -35.91 -8.26
N LEU A 144 13.49 -35.86 -8.81
CA LEU A 144 12.35 -35.13 -8.23
C LEU A 144 11.99 -35.56 -6.79
N ASP A 145 12.25 -36.82 -6.42
CA ASP A 145 11.95 -37.37 -5.10
C ASP A 145 12.79 -36.76 -3.96
N VAL A 146 13.93 -36.12 -4.28
CA VAL A 146 14.91 -35.59 -3.32
C VAL A 146 14.45 -34.26 -2.68
N ILE A 147 13.42 -33.62 -3.25
CA ILE A 147 13.05 -32.22 -2.98
C ILE A 147 11.55 -32.08 -2.68
N ARG A 148 10.93 -33.21 -2.36
CA ARG A 148 9.49 -33.41 -2.24
C ARG A 148 8.83 -32.55 -1.14
N GLU A 149 9.53 -32.24 -0.05
CA GLU A 149 9.06 -31.34 1.01
C GLU A 149 9.36 -29.85 0.74
N PRO A 150 10.61 -29.45 0.38
CA PRO A 150 10.92 -28.04 0.12
C PRO A 150 10.19 -27.44 -1.08
N ILE A 151 9.92 -28.22 -2.14
CA ILE A 151 9.12 -27.75 -3.28
C ILE A 151 7.65 -27.58 -2.89
N THR A 152 7.12 -28.44 -2.02
CA THR A 152 5.75 -28.27 -1.50
C THR A 152 5.66 -27.00 -0.65
N GLU A 153 6.65 -26.72 0.21
CA GLU A 153 6.72 -25.46 0.97
C GLU A 153 6.98 -24.23 0.08
N ALA A 154 7.80 -24.34 -0.97
CA ALA A 154 8.11 -23.23 -1.89
C ALA A 154 6.98 -22.91 -2.88
N LEU A 155 6.25 -23.93 -3.37
CA LEU A 155 5.07 -23.76 -4.24
C LEU A 155 3.88 -23.14 -3.50
N ILE A 156 3.83 -23.26 -2.17
CA ILE A 156 2.84 -22.60 -1.31
C ILE A 156 3.13 -21.09 -1.17
N ILE A 157 4.37 -20.63 -1.43
CA ILE A 157 4.80 -19.26 -1.14
C ILE A 157 4.59 -18.31 -2.33
N ASP A 158 4.71 -18.77 -3.59
CA ASP A 158 4.40 -17.94 -4.77
C ASP A 158 4.14 -18.79 -6.03
N THR A 159 2.87 -18.95 -6.41
CA THR A 159 2.42 -19.77 -7.57
C THR A 159 2.59 -19.06 -8.91
N SER A 160 2.98 -17.77 -8.93
CA SER A 160 3.13 -16.95 -10.14
C SER A 160 4.47 -17.13 -10.88
N VAL A 161 5.35 -17.99 -10.36
CA VAL A 161 6.78 -18.04 -10.70
C VAL A 161 7.17 -19.17 -11.68
N LEU A 162 6.27 -20.10 -12.02
CA LEU A 162 6.58 -21.30 -12.85
C LEU A 162 5.78 -21.37 -14.16
N SER A 163 6.37 -21.99 -15.19
CA SER A 163 5.66 -22.26 -16.46
C SER A 163 4.69 -23.46 -16.32
N PRO A 164 3.59 -23.52 -17.11
CA PRO A 164 2.51 -24.50 -16.93
C PRO A 164 2.91 -25.98 -17.13
N ALA A 165 3.77 -26.28 -18.10
CA ALA A 165 4.02 -27.66 -18.55
C ALA A 165 4.78 -28.57 -17.56
N PRO A 166 5.85 -28.13 -16.85
CA PRO A 166 6.50 -28.92 -15.81
C PRO A 166 5.62 -29.14 -14.59
N MET A 167 4.78 -28.14 -14.28
CA MET A 167 3.89 -28.12 -13.14
C MET A 167 2.75 -29.13 -13.30
N ILE A 168 2.16 -29.21 -14.49
CA ILE A 168 1.15 -30.22 -14.89
C ILE A 168 1.68 -31.66 -14.72
N LYS A 169 2.96 -31.89 -15.05
CA LYS A 169 3.56 -33.23 -14.96
C LYS A 169 3.87 -33.64 -13.51
N ALA A 170 4.27 -32.69 -12.67
CA ALA A 170 4.44 -32.89 -11.23
C ALA A 170 3.07 -33.13 -10.54
N ALA A 171 2.06 -32.35 -10.89
CA ALA A 171 0.67 -32.46 -10.44
C ALA A 171 0.08 -33.86 -10.64
N ALA A 172 0.10 -34.32 -11.91
CA ALA A 172 -0.45 -35.61 -12.31
C ALA A 172 0.24 -36.78 -11.59
N THR A 173 1.56 -36.65 -11.35
CA THR A 173 2.34 -37.66 -10.63
C THR A 173 2.07 -37.66 -9.12
N MET A 174 1.76 -36.51 -8.52
CA MET A 174 1.43 -36.40 -7.08
C MET A 174 0.00 -36.85 -6.77
N ILE A 175 -1.00 -36.45 -7.58
CA ILE A 175 -2.43 -36.77 -7.41
C ILE A 175 -2.68 -38.28 -7.57
N GLY A 176 -2.01 -38.92 -8.54
CA GLY A 176 -2.05 -40.37 -8.76
C GLY A 176 -1.35 -41.22 -7.68
N SER A 177 -0.70 -40.59 -6.69
CA SER A 177 -0.06 -41.34 -5.60
C SER A 177 -1.05 -41.70 -4.47
N THR A 178 -1.03 -42.96 -4.04
CA THR A 178 -1.89 -43.52 -2.98
C THR A 178 -1.48 -43.11 -1.56
N ARG A 179 -0.49 -42.22 -1.40
CA ARG A 179 0.13 -41.86 -0.10
C ARG A 179 -0.06 -40.40 0.34
N LEU A 180 -0.72 -39.56 -0.45
CA LEU A 180 -1.12 -38.22 0.01
C LEU A 180 -2.46 -38.29 0.73
N GLU A 181 -2.55 -37.68 1.90
CA GLU A 181 -3.81 -37.48 2.63
C GLU A 181 -4.75 -36.55 1.83
N LEU A 182 -6.06 -36.78 1.96
CA LEU A 182 -7.10 -36.12 1.15
C LEU A 182 -7.11 -34.60 1.32
N ASP A 183 -6.85 -34.12 2.54
CA ASP A 183 -6.72 -32.70 2.91
C ASP A 183 -5.62 -31.97 2.12
N LYS A 184 -4.47 -32.62 1.92
CA LYS A 184 -3.34 -32.08 1.15
C LYS A 184 -3.62 -32.07 -0.34
N LYS A 185 -4.42 -33.03 -0.83
CA LYS A 185 -4.88 -33.05 -2.23
C LYS A 185 -5.86 -31.89 -2.47
N ILE A 186 -6.84 -31.69 -1.59
CA ILE A 186 -7.83 -30.60 -1.69
C ILE A 186 -7.17 -29.22 -1.68
N ARG A 187 -6.25 -28.97 -0.75
CA ARG A 187 -5.54 -27.69 -0.65
C ARG A 187 -4.76 -27.34 -1.93
N TRP A 188 -4.05 -28.33 -2.48
CA TRP A 188 -3.30 -28.17 -3.71
C TRP A 188 -4.20 -27.86 -4.91
N LEU A 189 -5.38 -28.48 -4.98
CA LEU A 189 -6.36 -28.25 -6.04
C LEU A 189 -7.01 -26.87 -5.96
N TYR A 190 -7.25 -26.37 -4.75
CA TYR A 190 -7.77 -25.03 -4.51
C TYR A 190 -6.82 -23.95 -5.05
N ASP A 191 -5.52 -24.10 -4.77
CA ASP A 191 -4.47 -23.18 -5.23
C ASP A 191 -4.35 -23.12 -6.77
N PHE A 192 -4.86 -24.13 -7.49
CA PHE A 192 -4.84 -24.21 -8.97
C PHE A 192 -6.19 -23.98 -9.66
N ARG A 193 -7.29 -23.85 -8.91
CA ARG A 193 -8.64 -23.68 -9.48
C ARG A 193 -8.73 -22.44 -10.38
N ASP A 194 -8.07 -21.37 -9.94
CA ASP A 194 -8.14 -20.05 -10.58
C ASP A 194 -6.86 -19.74 -11.41
N HIS A 195 -6.09 -20.77 -11.78
CA HIS A 195 -4.87 -20.60 -12.55
C HIS A 195 -5.19 -20.11 -13.98
N PRO A 196 -4.49 -19.06 -14.50
CA PRO A 196 -4.84 -18.40 -15.76
C PRO A 196 -4.69 -19.27 -17.02
N ASP A 197 -4.14 -20.48 -16.90
CA ASP A 197 -3.95 -21.43 -18.00
C ASP A 197 -4.99 -22.57 -17.94
N SER A 198 -5.97 -22.51 -18.85
CA SER A 198 -7.06 -23.50 -19.00
C SER A 198 -6.60 -24.95 -19.17
N GLY A 199 -5.37 -25.19 -19.65
CA GLY A 199 -4.81 -26.55 -19.80
C GLY A 199 -4.43 -27.21 -18.47
N VAL A 200 -4.13 -26.42 -17.45
CA VAL A 200 -3.82 -26.90 -16.08
C VAL A 200 -5.10 -27.43 -15.43
N LEU A 201 -6.18 -26.65 -15.48
CA LEU A 201 -7.48 -27.01 -14.90
C LEU A 201 -8.06 -28.29 -15.54
N GLY A 202 -8.03 -28.40 -16.87
CA GLY A 202 -8.51 -29.59 -17.57
C GLY A 202 -7.73 -30.86 -17.21
N THR A 203 -6.43 -30.76 -16.96
CA THR A 203 -5.58 -31.91 -16.58
C THR A 203 -5.77 -32.29 -15.11
N VAL A 204 -5.99 -31.30 -14.24
CA VAL A 204 -6.31 -31.50 -12.83
C VAL A 204 -7.68 -32.19 -12.67
N ILE A 205 -8.70 -31.73 -13.40
CA ILE A 205 -10.03 -32.35 -13.43
C ILE A 205 -9.95 -33.79 -13.96
N ALA A 206 -9.19 -34.04 -15.03
CA ALA A 206 -8.99 -35.39 -15.57
C ALA A 206 -8.27 -36.32 -14.56
N ALA A 207 -7.32 -35.80 -13.78
CA ALA A 207 -6.66 -36.56 -12.72
C ALA A 207 -7.62 -36.89 -11.56
N LEU A 208 -8.52 -35.96 -11.20
CA LEU A 208 -9.54 -36.17 -10.18
C LEU A 208 -10.59 -37.21 -10.56
N GLN A 209 -10.99 -37.26 -11.84
CA GLN A 209 -11.92 -38.27 -12.36
C GLN A 209 -11.40 -39.71 -12.20
N THR A 210 -10.09 -39.90 -11.98
CA THR A 210 -9.51 -41.22 -11.70
C THR A 210 -9.73 -41.72 -10.27
N LEU A 211 -10.22 -40.87 -9.35
CA LEU A 211 -10.53 -41.21 -7.95
C LEU A 211 -11.91 -41.88 -7.76
N GLY A 212 -12.69 -42.03 -8.84
CA GLY A 212 -14.04 -42.59 -8.84
C GLY A 212 -15.13 -41.54 -8.53
N PRO A 213 -16.43 -41.84 -8.80
CA PRO A 213 -17.52 -40.86 -8.74
C PRO A 213 -17.70 -40.23 -7.35
N SER A 214 -17.64 -41.05 -6.30
CA SER A 214 -17.80 -40.60 -4.91
C SER A 214 -16.63 -39.74 -4.42
N GLY A 215 -15.41 -40.05 -4.86
CA GLY A 215 -14.22 -39.27 -4.50
C GLY A 215 -14.15 -37.93 -5.23
N PHE A 216 -14.74 -37.82 -6.42
CA PHE A 216 -14.82 -36.57 -7.17
C PHE A 216 -15.81 -35.59 -6.54
N GLU A 217 -17.04 -36.04 -6.25
CA GLU A 217 -18.06 -35.22 -5.57
C GLU A 217 -17.60 -34.74 -4.19
N GLU A 218 -16.95 -35.61 -3.39
CA GLU A 218 -16.40 -35.23 -2.09
C GLU A 218 -15.30 -34.17 -2.16
N VAL A 219 -14.54 -34.13 -3.25
CA VAL A 219 -13.45 -33.16 -3.47
C VAL A 219 -13.99 -31.85 -4.02
N GLU A 220 -14.96 -31.90 -4.93
CA GLU A 220 -15.65 -30.71 -5.45
C GLU A 220 -16.38 -29.96 -4.31
N GLU A 221 -17.12 -30.68 -3.47
CA GLU A 221 -17.77 -30.12 -2.28
C GLU A 221 -16.76 -29.56 -1.26
N ALA A 222 -15.63 -30.24 -1.05
CA ALA A 222 -14.59 -29.76 -0.15
C ALA A 222 -13.87 -28.51 -0.68
N LEU A 223 -13.71 -28.37 -2.00
CA LEU A 223 -13.13 -27.18 -2.63
C LEU A 223 -14.02 -25.94 -2.48
N ASP A 224 -15.34 -26.11 -2.58
CA ASP A 224 -16.31 -25.03 -2.34
C ASP A 224 -16.34 -24.59 -0.86
N LEU A 225 -16.12 -25.55 0.05
CA LEU A 225 -16.08 -25.29 1.49
C LEU A 225 -14.69 -24.87 2.00
N GLN A 226 -13.64 -24.97 1.19
CA GLN A 226 -12.25 -24.74 1.60
C GLN A 226 -12.01 -23.35 2.24
N PRO A 227 -12.55 -22.23 1.70
CA PRO A 227 -12.40 -20.92 2.35
C PRO A 227 -12.97 -20.89 3.77
N LEU A 228 -14.09 -21.59 3.99
CA LEU A 228 -14.72 -21.71 5.30
C LEU A 228 -13.90 -22.62 6.23
N ILE A 229 -13.36 -23.73 5.72
CA ILE A 229 -12.48 -24.62 6.47
C ILE A 229 -11.25 -23.86 6.96
N ASP A 230 -10.61 -23.08 6.08
CA ASP A 230 -9.45 -22.26 6.43
C ASP A 230 -9.79 -21.18 7.46
N GLN A 231 -10.95 -20.52 7.33
CA GLN A 231 -11.43 -19.55 8.31
C GLN A 231 -11.68 -20.20 9.69
N ILE A 232 -12.34 -21.36 9.73
CA ILE A 232 -12.56 -22.12 10.96
C ILE A 232 -11.22 -22.54 11.58
N MET A 233 -10.29 -23.04 10.77
CA MET A 233 -8.97 -23.46 11.22
C MET A 233 -8.12 -22.29 11.73
N ALA A 234 -8.10 -21.15 11.06
CA ALA A 234 -7.31 -20.00 11.50
C ALA A 234 -7.78 -19.47 12.87
N GLY A 235 -9.09 -19.49 13.12
CA GLY A 235 -9.70 -18.90 14.33
C GLY A 235 -9.72 -19.79 15.58
N HIS A 236 -9.50 -21.10 15.48
CA HIS A 236 -9.83 -22.04 16.57
C HIS A 236 -8.70 -23.04 16.87
N LYS A 237 -8.57 -23.46 18.12
CA LYS A 237 -7.81 -24.66 18.49
C LYS A 237 -8.70 -25.90 18.36
N ALA A 238 -8.10 -27.09 18.30
CA ALA A 238 -8.85 -28.34 18.19
C ALA A 238 -9.87 -28.54 19.34
N GLY A 239 -9.53 -28.07 20.55
CA GLY A 239 -10.45 -28.10 21.69
C GLY A 239 -11.70 -27.23 21.50
N ASP A 240 -11.55 -26.07 20.86
CA ASP A 240 -12.66 -25.15 20.61
C ASP A 240 -13.63 -25.75 19.58
N LEU A 241 -13.11 -26.36 18.51
CA LEU A 241 -13.93 -27.07 17.51
C LEU A 241 -14.70 -28.23 18.12
N ARG A 242 -14.07 -28.99 19.04
CA ARG A 242 -14.75 -30.06 19.76
C ARG A 242 -15.89 -29.53 20.64
N ASN A 243 -15.70 -28.37 21.28
CA ASN A 243 -16.74 -27.71 22.05
C ASN A 243 -17.91 -27.24 21.16
N ILE A 244 -17.62 -26.72 19.96
CA ILE A 244 -18.65 -26.34 18.98
C ILE A 244 -19.46 -27.56 18.54
N ILE A 245 -18.80 -28.66 18.17
CA ILE A 245 -19.45 -29.92 17.79
C ILE A 245 -20.36 -30.44 18.91
N ASN A 246 -19.86 -30.45 20.14
CA ASN A 246 -20.63 -30.85 21.31
C ASN A 246 -21.82 -29.89 21.57
N ALA A 247 -21.65 -28.60 21.33
CA ALA A 247 -22.72 -27.62 21.45
C ALA A 247 -23.82 -27.85 20.40
N ALA A 248 -23.47 -28.15 19.15
CA ALA A 248 -24.44 -28.47 18.10
C ALA A 248 -25.30 -29.69 18.47
N LYS A 249 -24.67 -30.75 18.98
CA LYS A 249 -25.38 -31.94 19.48
C LYS A 249 -26.26 -31.63 20.69
N ARG A 250 -25.72 -30.89 21.68
CA ARG A 250 -26.43 -30.57 22.93
C ARG A 250 -27.62 -29.62 22.72
N LEU A 251 -27.45 -28.61 21.88
CA LEU A 251 -28.40 -27.49 21.75
C LEU A 251 -29.41 -27.69 20.62
N ALA A 252 -29.02 -28.37 19.55
CA ALA A 252 -29.84 -28.58 18.37
C ALA A 252 -30.03 -30.06 18.01
N GLY A 253 -29.48 -31.00 18.80
CA GLY A 253 -29.58 -32.43 18.48
C GLY A 253 -28.89 -32.84 17.17
N ILE A 254 -27.98 -32.02 16.64
CA ILE A 254 -27.27 -32.28 15.38
C ILE A 254 -26.00 -33.07 15.69
N GLU A 255 -25.93 -34.31 15.19
CA GLU A 255 -24.74 -35.13 15.30
C GLU A 255 -23.76 -34.81 14.18
N ILE A 256 -22.56 -34.35 14.55
CA ILE A 256 -21.47 -34.07 13.63
C ILE A 256 -20.38 -35.12 13.86
N THR A 257 -20.24 -36.04 12.91
CA THR A 257 -19.22 -37.09 12.96
C THR A 257 -17.90 -36.52 12.44
N ALA A 258 -16.92 -36.37 13.31
CA ALA A 258 -15.62 -35.81 12.98
C ALA A 258 -14.47 -36.71 13.44
N GLY A 259 -13.34 -36.65 12.72
CA GLY A 259 -12.09 -37.27 13.14
C GLY A 259 -11.45 -36.58 14.36
N THR A 260 -10.23 -37.02 14.71
CA THR A 260 -9.53 -36.51 15.91
C THR A 260 -8.69 -35.28 15.63
N THR A 261 -8.39 -34.98 14.37
CA THR A 261 -7.57 -33.83 13.99
C THR A 261 -8.39 -32.54 13.89
N LYS A 262 -7.70 -31.40 13.99
CA LYS A 262 -8.31 -30.08 13.81
C LYS A 262 -8.93 -29.91 12.41
N ALA A 263 -8.28 -30.45 11.39
CA ALA A 263 -8.74 -30.39 10.00
C ALA A 263 -10.04 -31.20 9.82
N ASP A 264 -10.09 -32.43 10.36
CA ASP A 264 -11.30 -33.28 10.28
C ASP A 264 -12.52 -32.61 10.92
N MET A 265 -12.32 -31.96 12.08
CA MET A 265 -13.39 -31.23 12.78
C MET A 265 -13.85 -30.00 11.99
N ALA A 266 -12.91 -29.25 11.41
CA ALA A 266 -13.23 -28.07 10.61
C ALA A 266 -14.02 -28.47 9.36
N LEU A 267 -13.62 -29.54 8.67
CA LEU A 267 -14.32 -30.10 7.52
C LEU A 267 -15.73 -30.58 7.89
N ALA A 268 -15.86 -31.35 8.97
CA ALA A 268 -17.16 -31.86 9.41
C ALA A 268 -18.14 -30.73 9.81
N LEU A 269 -17.62 -29.68 10.46
CA LEU A 269 -18.38 -28.46 10.75
C LEU A 269 -18.76 -27.71 9.48
N ALA A 270 -17.84 -27.55 8.52
CA ALA A 270 -18.13 -26.87 7.26
C ALA A 270 -19.17 -27.61 6.41
N ARG A 271 -19.13 -28.95 6.36
CA ARG A 271 -20.15 -29.75 5.65
C ARG A 271 -21.53 -29.64 6.29
N THR A 272 -21.58 -29.75 7.63
CA THR A 272 -22.87 -29.82 8.34
C THR A 272 -23.48 -28.44 8.59
N LEU A 273 -22.67 -27.45 8.94
CA LEU A 273 -23.07 -26.10 9.35
C LEU A 273 -22.53 -24.99 8.42
N GLY A 274 -21.88 -25.33 7.30
CA GLY A 274 -21.47 -24.34 6.30
C GLY A 274 -22.51 -24.09 5.22
N THR A 275 -23.45 -25.02 5.02
CA THR A 275 -24.53 -24.90 4.04
C THR A 275 -25.71 -24.11 4.60
N ALA A 276 -26.45 -23.40 3.74
CA ALA A 276 -27.63 -22.65 4.15
C ALA A 276 -28.72 -23.55 4.75
N ALA A 277 -28.89 -24.76 4.22
CA ALA A 277 -29.84 -25.75 4.72
C ALA A 277 -29.45 -26.27 6.11
N GLY A 278 -28.20 -26.69 6.30
CA GLY A 278 -27.71 -27.17 7.58
C GLY A 278 -27.73 -26.10 8.68
N MET A 279 -27.44 -24.84 8.32
CA MET A 279 -27.56 -23.73 9.25
C MET A 279 -28.99 -23.38 9.64
N ARG A 280 -29.93 -23.50 8.69
CA ARG A 280 -31.34 -23.29 8.98
C ARG A 280 -31.87 -24.38 9.91
N GLU A 281 -31.53 -25.63 9.64
CA GLU A 281 -31.87 -26.75 10.53
C GLU A 281 -31.28 -26.56 11.94
N PHE A 282 -30.02 -26.13 12.02
CA PHE A 282 -29.39 -25.81 13.30
C PHE A 282 -30.16 -24.72 14.06
N TYR A 283 -30.51 -23.61 13.40
CA TYR A 283 -31.24 -22.51 14.02
C TYR A 283 -32.65 -22.91 14.47
N ASP A 284 -33.39 -23.63 13.61
CA ASP A 284 -34.78 -24.03 13.86
C ASP A 284 -34.89 -25.01 15.05
N LYS A 285 -33.85 -25.80 15.30
CA LYS A 285 -33.78 -26.73 16.44
C LYS A 285 -33.31 -26.12 17.76
N LEU A 286 -32.82 -24.88 17.76
CA LEU A 286 -32.49 -24.17 19.01
C LEU A 286 -33.76 -23.86 19.81
N SER A 287 -33.65 -23.85 21.14
CA SER A 287 -34.78 -23.40 21.98
C SER A 287 -35.05 -21.90 21.77
N PRO A 288 -36.27 -21.40 22.09
CA PRO A 288 -36.63 -20.00 21.89
C PRO A 288 -35.67 -19.01 22.56
N GLU A 289 -35.16 -19.34 23.76
CA GLU A 289 -34.18 -18.53 24.50
C GLU A 289 -32.86 -18.42 23.71
N PHE A 290 -32.38 -19.53 23.14
CA PHE A 290 -31.17 -19.54 22.32
C PHE A 290 -31.39 -18.83 20.99
N GLN A 291 -32.55 -19.01 20.36
CA GLN A 291 -32.88 -18.31 19.12
C GLN A 291 -32.90 -16.80 19.30
N GLN A 292 -33.41 -16.28 20.42
CA GLN A 292 -33.39 -14.84 20.73
C GLN A 292 -31.96 -14.31 20.88
N VAL A 293 -31.10 -15.01 21.63
CA VAL A 293 -29.70 -14.63 21.81
C VAL A 293 -28.94 -14.71 20.50
N VAL A 294 -29.05 -15.83 19.77
CA VAL A 294 -28.35 -16.05 18.51
C VAL A 294 -28.83 -15.05 17.45
N ASN A 295 -30.13 -14.77 17.34
CA ASN A 295 -30.65 -13.77 16.41
C ASN A 295 -30.08 -12.38 16.73
N PHE A 296 -30.15 -11.94 17.99
CA PHE A 296 -29.56 -10.66 18.38
C PHE A 296 -28.06 -10.58 18.08
N MET A 297 -27.31 -11.61 18.47
CA MET A 297 -25.85 -11.68 18.35
C MET A 297 -25.37 -11.89 16.91
N ALA A 298 -26.15 -12.54 16.04
CA ALA A 298 -25.80 -12.75 14.64
C ALA A 298 -25.59 -11.43 13.88
N TRP A 299 -26.27 -10.37 14.33
CA TRP A 299 -26.17 -9.04 13.76
C TRP A 299 -25.16 -8.13 14.47
N GLN A 300 -24.47 -8.61 15.52
CA GLN A 300 -23.43 -7.85 16.22
C GLN A 300 -22.04 -8.21 15.65
N THR A 301 -21.29 -7.22 15.19
CA THR A 301 -19.91 -7.39 14.71
C THR A 301 -18.87 -7.15 15.81
N VAL A 302 -19.23 -6.37 16.83
CA VAL A 302 -18.39 -6.09 18.00
C VAL A 302 -18.85 -6.92 19.21
N PRO A 303 -17.91 -7.38 20.06
CA PRO A 303 -18.24 -8.00 21.33
C PRO A 303 -19.15 -7.11 22.19
N VAL A 304 -20.21 -7.70 22.74
CA VAL A 304 -21.30 -7.00 23.45
C VAL A 304 -21.20 -7.27 24.95
N PRO A 305 -21.41 -6.26 25.82
CA PRO A 305 -21.52 -6.47 27.26
C PRO A 305 -22.70 -7.39 27.63
N PRO A 306 -22.57 -8.29 28.61
CA PRO A 306 -23.63 -9.21 29.02
C PRO A 306 -24.94 -8.51 29.37
N GLU A 307 -24.88 -7.35 30.01
CA GLU A 307 -26.05 -6.58 30.44
C GLU A 307 -26.88 -6.09 29.24
N LYS A 308 -26.20 -5.74 28.13
CA LYS A 308 -26.87 -5.30 26.90
C LYS A 308 -27.52 -6.49 26.18
N ILE A 309 -26.94 -7.69 26.27
CA ILE A 309 -27.57 -8.90 25.73
C ILE A 309 -28.85 -9.18 26.51
N GLU A 310 -28.77 -9.26 27.84
CA GLU A 310 -29.93 -9.53 28.70
C GLU A 310 -31.03 -8.47 28.55
N ALA A 311 -30.67 -7.18 28.46
CA ALA A 311 -31.65 -6.12 28.23
C ALA A 311 -32.36 -6.20 26.87
N LYS A 312 -31.73 -6.79 25.84
CA LYS A 312 -32.29 -6.91 24.48
C LYS A 312 -33.01 -8.23 24.24
N THR A 313 -32.58 -9.31 24.88
CA THR A 313 -33.11 -10.66 24.64
C THR A 313 -33.97 -11.16 25.80
N GLY A 314 -33.86 -10.57 26.99
CA GLY A 314 -34.45 -11.10 28.23
C GLY A 314 -33.72 -12.35 28.76
N VAL A 315 -32.61 -12.76 28.14
CA VAL A 315 -31.88 -13.99 28.47
C VAL A 315 -30.51 -13.65 29.03
N SER A 316 -30.26 -14.03 30.27
CA SER A 316 -28.96 -13.90 30.91
C SER A 316 -28.00 -15.00 30.42
N VAL A 317 -26.88 -14.59 29.81
CA VAL A 317 -25.87 -15.50 29.22
C VAL A 317 -24.67 -15.76 30.14
N VAL A 318 -24.60 -15.11 31.30
CA VAL A 318 -23.51 -15.24 32.27
C VAL A 318 -24.02 -15.65 33.64
N ASP A 319 -23.18 -16.33 34.40
CA ASP A 319 -23.31 -16.54 35.84
C ASP A 319 -22.39 -15.56 36.56
N VAL A 320 -22.90 -14.92 37.61
CA VAL A 320 -22.13 -13.99 38.45
C VAL A 320 -21.95 -14.63 39.82
N GLU A 321 -20.75 -15.11 40.11
CA GLU A 321 -20.37 -15.64 41.42
C GLU A 321 -19.82 -14.49 42.29
N GLN A 322 -20.38 -14.28 43.48
CA GLN A 322 -19.82 -13.31 44.43
C GLN A 322 -18.51 -13.84 45.02
N GLY A 323 -17.39 -13.27 44.58
CA GLY A 323 -16.07 -13.52 45.17
C GLY A 323 -15.77 -12.61 46.36
N LEU A 324 -14.73 -12.95 47.13
CA LEU A 324 -14.27 -12.22 48.33
C LEU A 324 -13.87 -10.76 48.08
N TYR A 325 -13.48 -10.39 46.85
CA TYR A 325 -13.01 -9.04 46.51
C TYR A 325 -13.66 -8.46 45.25
N THR A 326 -14.05 -9.30 44.29
CA THR A 326 -14.76 -8.91 43.06
C THR A 326 -15.71 -10.01 42.60
N PRO A 327 -16.86 -9.67 42.01
CA PRO A 327 -17.73 -10.64 41.36
C PRO A 327 -16.97 -11.32 40.21
N THR A 328 -17.02 -12.66 40.15
CA THR A 328 -16.48 -13.42 39.03
C THR A 328 -17.61 -13.68 38.05
N VAL A 329 -17.49 -13.15 36.84
CA VAL A 329 -18.47 -13.38 35.77
C VAL A 329 -17.97 -14.54 34.91
N ARG A 330 -18.82 -15.52 34.63
CA ARG A 330 -18.51 -16.66 33.76
C ARG A 330 -19.61 -16.84 32.73
N LEU A 331 -19.24 -17.23 31.51
CA LEU A 331 -20.23 -17.65 30.51
C LEU A 331 -20.95 -18.90 31.00
N LYS A 332 -22.29 -18.91 30.95
CA LYS A 332 -23.07 -20.10 31.26
C LYS A 332 -22.63 -21.26 30.38
N SER A 333 -22.45 -22.43 30.98
CA SER A 333 -21.98 -23.63 30.27
C SER A 333 -22.89 -24.02 29.08
N SER A 334 -24.17 -23.65 29.15
CA SER A 334 -25.17 -23.85 28.10
C SER A 334 -24.88 -23.04 26.82
N PHE A 335 -24.20 -21.89 26.91
CA PHE A 335 -23.77 -21.08 25.76
C PHE A 335 -22.33 -21.35 25.31
N SER A 336 -21.58 -22.16 26.07
CA SER A 336 -20.22 -22.58 25.70
C SER A 336 -20.20 -23.29 24.35
N GLY A 337 -19.25 -22.93 23.50
CA GLY A 337 -19.13 -23.40 22.11
C GLY A 337 -19.83 -22.50 21.09
N LEU A 338 -20.90 -21.79 21.45
CA LEU A 338 -21.55 -20.83 20.55
C LEU A 338 -21.01 -19.41 20.72
N LEU A 339 -20.84 -18.98 21.97
CA LEU A 339 -20.38 -17.63 22.30
C LEU A 339 -18.93 -17.65 22.75
N ASN A 340 -18.17 -16.66 22.30
CA ASN A 340 -16.86 -16.31 22.84
C ASN A 340 -17.04 -15.40 24.04
N PHE A 341 -16.19 -15.61 25.05
CA PHE A 341 -16.17 -14.83 26.28
C PHE A 341 -14.78 -14.21 26.43
N GLU A 342 -14.75 -12.88 26.42
CA GLU A 342 -13.55 -12.08 26.61
C GLU A 342 -13.66 -11.32 27.93
N SER A 343 -12.68 -11.47 28.80
CA SER A 343 -12.60 -10.71 30.05
C SER A 343 -11.29 -9.94 30.11
N ASP A 344 -11.37 -8.62 30.20
CA ASP A 344 -10.20 -7.78 30.50
C ASP A 344 -10.07 -7.64 32.02
N TYR A 345 -9.00 -8.24 32.57
CA TYR A 345 -8.72 -8.22 34.00
C TYR A 345 -8.48 -6.80 34.55
N TYR A 346 -7.90 -5.90 33.74
CA TYR A 346 -7.56 -4.54 34.15
C TYR A 346 -8.75 -3.59 34.04
N GLN A 347 -9.56 -3.74 33.01
CA GLN A 347 -10.71 -2.86 32.78
C GLN A 347 -12.00 -3.36 33.46
N ARG A 348 -12.02 -4.62 33.95
CA ARG A 348 -13.21 -5.29 34.50
C ARG A 348 -14.39 -5.31 33.53
N ILE A 349 -14.10 -5.30 32.23
CA ILE A 349 -15.12 -5.34 31.18
C ILE A 349 -15.19 -6.78 30.68
N VAL A 350 -16.40 -7.32 30.72
CA VAL A 350 -16.74 -8.60 30.10
C VAL A 350 -17.39 -8.30 28.75
N ARG A 351 -16.93 -8.98 27.71
CA ARG A 351 -17.52 -8.87 26.37
C ARG A 351 -17.79 -10.26 25.80
N ILE A 352 -18.91 -10.37 25.10
CA ILE A 352 -19.38 -11.63 24.54
C ILE A 352 -19.60 -11.43 23.04
N SER A 353 -19.09 -12.35 22.23
CA SER A 353 -19.30 -12.34 20.78
C SER A 353 -19.78 -13.69 20.29
N LEU A 354 -20.50 -13.72 19.17
CA LEU A 354 -20.81 -14.97 18.48
C LEU A 354 -19.61 -15.39 17.63
N GLN A 355 -19.33 -16.70 17.52
CA GLN A 355 -18.24 -17.18 16.65
C GLN A 355 -18.36 -16.56 15.25
N HIS A 356 -17.27 -15.98 14.74
CA HIS A 356 -17.33 -15.13 13.55
C HIS A 356 -17.87 -15.87 12.30
N TRP A 357 -17.38 -17.09 12.04
CA TRP A 357 -17.86 -17.89 10.91
C TRP A 357 -19.34 -18.30 11.07
N LEU A 358 -19.74 -18.67 12.30
CA LEU A 358 -21.12 -19.06 12.62
C LEU A 358 -22.07 -17.87 12.42
N ARG A 359 -21.65 -16.68 12.84
CA ARG A 359 -22.35 -15.42 12.63
C ARG A 359 -22.63 -15.16 11.15
N LEU A 360 -21.61 -15.26 10.29
CA LEU A 360 -21.76 -15.04 8.85
C LEU A 360 -22.71 -16.04 8.20
N ARG A 361 -22.68 -17.30 8.64
CA ARG A 361 -23.52 -18.37 8.09
C ARG A 361 -24.96 -18.38 8.63
N LEU A 362 -25.19 -17.81 9.81
CA LEU A 362 -26.53 -17.62 10.38
C LEU A 362 -27.32 -16.53 9.67
N LYS A 363 -26.68 -15.42 9.27
CA LYS A 363 -27.38 -14.25 8.72
C LYS A 363 -28.38 -14.57 7.59
N PRO A 364 -28.06 -15.43 6.59
CA PRO A 364 -29.01 -15.79 5.54
C PRO A 364 -30.25 -16.55 6.02
N ALA A 365 -30.17 -17.25 7.16
CA ALA A 365 -31.27 -18.00 7.74
C ALA A 365 -32.17 -17.14 8.66
N LEU A 366 -31.72 -15.93 9.01
CA LEU A 366 -32.41 -15.03 9.94
C LEU A 366 -33.23 -13.97 9.19
N PRO A 367 -34.33 -13.48 9.81
CA PRO A 367 -35.03 -12.33 9.27
C PRO A 367 -34.08 -11.12 9.25
N VAL A 368 -33.93 -10.50 8.08
CA VAL A 368 -33.08 -9.33 7.89
C VAL A 368 -33.66 -8.17 8.72
N PRO A 369 -32.92 -7.62 9.69
CA PRO A 369 -33.36 -6.47 10.46
C PRO A 369 -33.62 -5.29 9.54
N GLU A 370 -34.59 -4.45 9.88
CA GLU A 370 -34.91 -3.26 9.10
C GLU A 370 -33.68 -2.36 8.89
N LYS A 371 -32.86 -2.21 9.93
CA LYS A 371 -31.59 -1.47 9.94
C LYS A 371 -30.47 -2.08 9.08
N ALA A 372 -30.64 -3.31 8.59
CA ALA A 372 -29.70 -3.89 7.62
C ALA A 372 -29.89 -3.31 6.21
N ARG A 373 -30.99 -2.58 5.98
CA ARG A 373 -31.20 -1.79 4.78
C ARG A 373 -31.00 -0.32 5.13
N LEU A 374 -30.29 0.40 4.28
CA LEU A 374 -30.21 1.86 4.38
C LEU A 374 -31.57 2.46 4.07
N GLN A 375 -32.19 3.05 5.08
CA GLN A 375 -33.40 3.84 4.93
C GLN A 375 -33.02 5.31 4.92
N GLY A 376 -33.48 6.03 3.90
CA GLY A 376 -33.29 7.47 3.81
C GLY A 376 -34.59 8.22 4.06
N THR A 377 -34.45 9.50 4.39
CA THR A 377 -35.57 10.44 4.51
C THR A 377 -35.48 11.49 3.41
N THR A 378 -36.60 11.81 2.78
CA THR A 378 -36.66 12.96 1.87
C THR A 378 -36.56 14.28 2.64
N GLU A 379 -37.10 14.30 3.86
CA GLU A 379 -36.98 15.40 4.79
C GLU A 379 -35.56 15.52 5.33
N GLN A 380 -35.10 16.76 5.44
CA GLN A 380 -33.79 17.06 5.96
C GLN A 380 -33.75 16.81 7.48
N PRO A 381 -32.74 16.08 7.97
CA PRO A 381 -32.55 15.89 9.40
C PRO A 381 -32.37 17.22 10.14
N ASN A 382 -33.15 17.41 11.22
CA ASN A 382 -33.07 18.59 12.07
C ASN A 382 -32.19 18.30 13.29
N PHE A 383 -30.95 18.81 13.27
CA PHE A 383 -30.08 18.80 14.44
C PHE A 383 -29.87 20.24 14.94
N PRO A 384 -29.94 20.48 16.27
CA PRO A 384 -29.67 21.81 16.82
C PRO A 384 -28.27 22.31 16.42
N GLY A 385 -28.19 23.57 15.94
CA GLY A 385 -26.92 24.17 15.51
C GLY A 385 -26.36 23.62 14.19
N ALA A 386 -27.13 22.81 13.45
CA ALA A 386 -26.69 22.27 12.17
C ALA A 386 -26.59 23.33 11.08
N ARG A 387 -25.55 23.17 10.26
CA ARG A 387 -25.34 23.84 8.98
C ARG A 387 -25.42 22.81 7.87
N ILE A 388 -26.01 23.19 6.76
CA ILE A 388 -26.04 22.36 5.56
C ILE A 388 -24.94 22.85 4.63
N LEU A 389 -24.08 21.93 4.22
CA LEU A 389 -23.14 22.16 3.13
C LEU A 389 -23.75 21.53 1.88
N GLN A 390 -24.26 22.39 1.00
CA GLN A 390 -24.73 21.96 -0.31
C GLN A 390 -23.58 22.04 -1.32
N ALA A 391 -23.52 21.06 -2.21
CA ALA A 391 -22.63 21.15 -3.36
C ALA A 391 -23.13 22.22 -4.33
N ASP A 392 -22.29 23.21 -4.62
CA ASP A 392 -22.56 24.18 -5.69
C ASP A 392 -22.40 23.45 -7.04
N PRO A 393 -23.44 23.38 -7.91
CA PRO A 393 -23.33 22.72 -9.21
C PRO A 393 -22.22 23.31 -10.10
N ALA A 394 -21.89 24.60 -9.94
CA ALA A 394 -20.81 25.27 -10.66
C ALA A 394 -19.42 25.09 -10.01
N PHE A 395 -19.31 24.21 -9.00
CA PHE A 395 -18.08 23.95 -8.26
C PHE A 395 -17.14 23.02 -9.02
N VAL A 396 -17.67 21.96 -9.63
CA VAL A 396 -16.87 20.95 -10.35
C VAL A 396 -16.18 21.56 -11.57
N SER A 397 -16.80 22.53 -12.25
CA SER A 397 -16.21 23.23 -13.40
C SER A 397 -14.89 23.94 -13.06
N ARG A 398 -14.63 24.22 -11.77
CA ARG A 398 -13.41 24.89 -11.30
C ARG A 398 -12.27 23.92 -11.03
N PHE A 399 -12.50 22.60 -10.93
CA PHE A 399 -11.49 21.62 -10.53
C PHE A 399 -10.23 21.63 -11.40
N PRO A 400 -10.31 21.75 -12.74
CA PRO A 400 -9.12 21.89 -13.58
C PRO A 400 -8.23 23.07 -13.17
N SER A 401 -8.82 24.18 -12.69
CA SER A 401 -8.04 25.34 -12.22
C SER A 401 -7.29 25.06 -10.93
N LEU A 402 -7.90 24.34 -9.99
CA LEU A 402 -7.22 23.96 -8.75
C LEU A 402 -6.11 22.94 -9.01
N ASP A 403 -6.38 21.94 -9.85
CA ASP A 403 -5.40 20.92 -10.25
C ASP A 403 -4.17 21.58 -10.90
N ALA A 404 -4.38 22.51 -11.83
CA ALA A 404 -3.31 23.30 -12.45
C ALA A 404 -2.55 24.15 -11.42
N MET A 405 -3.24 24.82 -10.49
CA MET A 405 -2.59 25.60 -9.42
C MET A 405 -1.72 24.73 -8.49
N CYS A 406 -2.14 23.49 -8.24
CA CYS A 406 -1.37 22.50 -7.50
C CYS A 406 -0.11 22.10 -8.27
N GLN A 407 -0.23 21.72 -9.55
CA GLN A 407 0.88 21.34 -10.43
C GLN A 407 1.93 22.45 -10.57
N GLN A 408 1.48 23.71 -10.66
CA GLN A 408 2.33 24.88 -10.81
C GLN A 408 3.05 25.30 -9.52
N GLY A 409 2.68 24.72 -8.37
CA GLY A 409 3.26 25.09 -7.08
C GLY A 409 2.86 26.49 -6.60
N VAL A 410 1.74 27.03 -7.09
CA VAL A 410 1.22 28.37 -6.74
C VAL A 410 0.90 28.48 -5.25
N ILE A 411 0.41 27.38 -4.68
CA ILE A 411 -0.09 27.35 -3.32
C ILE A 411 1.09 27.21 -2.36
N ALA A 412 1.27 28.19 -1.48
CA ALA A 412 2.36 28.17 -0.51
C ALA A 412 2.22 27.00 0.48
N ARG A 413 3.26 26.17 0.61
CA ARG A 413 3.28 24.95 1.44
C ARG A 413 4.31 25.01 2.56
N LYS A 414 4.06 24.25 3.63
CA LYS A 414 5.01 23.98 4.71
C LYS A 414 6.05 22.96 4.24
N LYS A 415 7.12 22.78 5.04
CA LYS A 415 8.18 21.78 4.75
C LYS A 415 7.67 20.34 4.62
N ASN A 416 6.55 20.02 5.26
CA ASN A 416 5.93 18.69 5.21
C ASN A 416 4.92 18.54 4.05
N GLY A 417 4.88 19.48 3.10
CA GLY A 417 3.97 19.43 1.94
C GLY A 417 2.57 19.98 2.18
N THR A 418 2.11 20.11 3.44
CA THR A 418 0.77 20.66 3.72
C THR A 418 0.65 22.14 3.35
N PRO A 419 -0.52 22.61 2.87
CA PRO A 419 -0.71 24.02 2.52
C PRO A 419 -0.60 24.92 3.76
N THR A 420 -0.06 26.12 3.55
CA THR A 420 0.01 27.16 4.59
C THR A 420 -1.30 27.94 4.65
N VAL A 421 -1.61 28.53 5.80
CA VAL A 421 -2.78 29.42 5.95
C VAL A 421 -2.73 30.58 4.95
N ALA A 422 -1.54 31.12 4.67
CA ALA A 422 -1.38 32.16 3.65
C ALA A 422 -1.71 31.65 2.24
N GLY A 423 -1.28 30.43 1.88
CA GLY A 423 -1.62 29.80 0.61
C GLY A 423 -3.12 29.52 0.46
N LEU A 424 -3.77 29.08 1.54
CA LEU A 424 -5.23 28.85 1.55
C LEU A 424 -6.02 30.16 1.43
N ARG A 425 -5.58 31.24 2.08
CA ARG A 425 -6.21 32.57 1.92
C ARG A 425 -6.05 33.12 0.50
N ALA A 426 -4.88 32.95 -0.11
CA ALA A 426 -4.65 33.35 -1.49
C ALA A 426 -5.57 32.60 -2.48
N LEU A 427 -5.89 31.33 -2.19
CA LEU A 427 -6.89 30.57 -2.95
C LEU A 427 -8.31 31.14 -2.78
N GLN A 428 -8.70 31.49 -1.54
CA GLN A 428 -9.99 32.15 -1.29
C GLN A 428 -10.12 33.46 -2.06
N GLU A 429 -9.10 34.31 -2.01
CA GLU A 429 -9.01 35.56 -2.79
C GLU A 429 -9.02 35.32 -4.32
N ALA A 430 -8.65 34.12 -4.76
CA ALA A 430 -8.71 33.69 -6.16
C ALA A 430 -10.08 33.12 -6.56
N GLY A 431 -11.10 33.20 -5.70
CA GLY A 431 -12.46 32.76 -6.00
C GLY A 431 -12.83 31.36 -5.49
N TRP A 432 -12.00 30.77 -4.62
CA TRP A 432 -12.29 29.51 -3.90
C TRP A 432 -12.86 29.77 -2.50
N GLU A 433 -13.78 30.72 -2.39
CA GLU A 433 -14.55 30.92 -1.16
C GLU A 433 -15.53 29.75 -1.00
N LEU A 434 -15.39 29.00 0.09
CA LEU A 434 -16.20 27.81 0.38
C LEU A 434 -16.84 27.92 1.74
N ASP A 435 -18.03 27.35 1.87
CA ASP A 435 -18.58 27.02 3.18
C ASP A 435 -17.75 25.92 3.83
N GLU A 436 -17.01 26.33 4.86
CA GLU A 436 -16.06 25.49 5.58
C GLU A 436 -16.74 24.61 6.63
N PHE A 437 -16.15 23.43 6.87
CA PHE A 437 -16.63 22.46 7.87
C PHE A 437 -16.60 23.04 9.29
N TYR A 438 -15.56 23.83 9.61
CA TYR A 438 -15.32 24.34 10.97
C TYR A 438 -14.94 25.83 10.98
N PRO A 439 -15.82 26.75 10.55
CA PRO A 439 -15.47 28.16 10.35
C PRO A 439 -14.97 28.84 11.64
N ASN A 440 -15.47 28.41 12.80
CA ASN A 440 -15.14 29.00 14.10
C ASN A 440 -13.97 28.27 14.79
N VAL A 441 -13.41 27.20 14.21
CA VAL A 441 -12.28 26.48 14.83
C VAL A 441 -10.99 26.93 14.16
N ARG A 442 -10.25 27.85 14.80
CA ARG A 442 -9.06 28.51 14.21
C ARG A 442 -8.09 27.59 13.44
N LYS A 443 -7.81 26.39 13.94
CA LYS A 443 -6.88 25.44 13.29
C LYS A 443 -7.49 24.67 12.12
N LEU A 444 -8.82 24.57 12.06
CA LEU A 444 -9.59 23.82 11.07
C LEU A 444 -10.48 24.73 10.21
N ALA A 445 -10.29 26.04 10.31
CA ALA A 445 -11.09 27.06 9.64
C ALA A 445 -11.07 26.95 8.11
N HIS A 446 -10.07 26.26 7.55
CA HIS A 446 -9.90 26.05 6.10
C HIS A 446 -9.86 24.56 5.72
N ARG A 447 -10.50 23.69 6.53
CA ARG A 447 -10.32 22.24 6.41
C ARG A 447 -10.85 21.67 5.10
N ARG A 448 -11.95 22.20 4.57
CA ARG A 448 -12.50 21.77 3.28
C ARG A 448 -11.55 22.15 2.15
N LEU A 449 -11.05 23.38 2.15
CA LEU A 449 -10.07 23.83 1.16
C LEU A 449 -8.75 23.07 1.25
N GLU A 450 -8.28 22.74 2.45
CA GLU A 450 -7.10 21.89 2.66
C GLU A 450 -7.27 20.51 2.01
N ILE A 451 -8.42 19.85 2.19
CA ILE A 451 -8.73 18.55 1.56
C ILE A 451 -8.64 18.67 0.03
N LEU A 452 -9.23 19.71 -0.56
CA LEU A 452 -9.22 19.92 -2.01
C LEU A 452 -7.81 20.12 -2.57
N VAL A 453 -6.97 20.91 -1.88
CA VAL A 453 -5.58 21.11 -2.29
C VAL A 453 -4.80 19.80 -2.22
N CYS A 454 -4.97 19.02 -1.15
CA CYS A 454 -4.31 17.72 -1.01
C CYS A 454 -4.76 16.71 -2.09
N LEU A 455 -6.04 16.71 -2.48
CA LEU A 455 -6.53 15.90 -3.58
C LEU A 455 -5.96 16.36 -4.92
N GLY A 456 -5.94 17.68 -5.17
CA GLY A 456 -5.29 18.23 -6.37
C GLY A 456 -3.79 17.91 -6.44
N ASP A 457 -3.09 17.91 -5.30
CA ASP A 457 -1.69 17.49 -5.24
C ASP A 457 -1.49 16.00 -5.57
N ALA A 458 -2.41 15.15 -5.10
CA ALA A 458 -2.39 13.72 -5.42
C ALA A 458 -2.75 13.47 -6.89
N GLY A 459 -3.75 14.17 -7.43
CA GLY A 459 -4.16 14.12 -8.84
C GLY A 459 -3.07 14.60 -9.79
N ALA A 460 -2.42 15.72 -9.47
CA ALA A 460 -1.26 16.25 -10.18
C ALA A 460 -0.13 15.22 -10.37
N ALA A 461 0.09 14.35 -9.38
CA ALA A 461 1.10 13.29 -9.47
C ALA A 461 0.73 12.17 -10.45
N THR A 462 -0.55 12.05 -10.81
CA THR A 462 -1.09 11.02 -11.73
C THR A 462 -1.24 11.48 -13.18
N ALA A 463 -0.72 12.66 -13.53
CA ALA A 463 -0.61 13.18 -14.90
C ALA A 463 -1.96 13.33 -15.64
N THR A 464 -2.88 14.11 -15.07
CA THR A 464 -3.97 14.72 -15.84
C THR A 464 -3.41 15.62 -16.94
N ALA A 465 -3.94 15.50 -18.17
CA ALA A 465 -3.56 16.39 -19.26
C ALA A 465 -3.85 17.85 -18.87
N PRO A 466 -3.05 18.85 -19.30
CA PRO A 466 -3.21 20.25 -18.92
C PRO A 466 -4.57 20.90 -19.27
N ARG A 467 -5.39 20.23 -20.10
CA ARG A 467 -6.73 20.63 -20.53
C ARG A 467 -7.80 19.57 -20.22
N ALA A 468 -7.60 18.75 -19.20
CA ALA A 468 -8.56 17.73 -18.81
C ALA A 468 -9.93 18.35 -18.54
N LYS A 469 -10.99 17.68 -19.00
CA LYS A 469 -12.36 18.12 -18.74
C LYS A 469 -12.65 18.10 -17.23
N PRO A 470 -13.54 18.96 -16.70
CA PRO A 470 -13.93 18.91 -15.29
C PRO A 470 -14.34 17.51 -14.81
N ALA A 471 -15.08 16.78 -15.64
CA ALA A 471 -15.49 15.40 -15.36
C ALA A 471 -14.30 14.44 -15.24
N GLU A 472 -13.29 14.58 -16.10
CA GLU A 472 -12.09 13.73 -16.08
C GLU A 472 -11.26 13.99 -14.80
N VAL A 473 -11.09 15.26 -14.41
CA VAL A 473 -10.38 15.63 -13.17
C VAL A 473 -11.11 15.08 -11.95
N LEU A 474 -12.44 15.24 -11.90
CA LEU A 474 -13.25 14.70 -10.82
C LEU A 474 -13.17 13.17 -10.76
N CYS A 475 -13.31 12.47 -11.89
CA CYS A 475 -13.17 11.01 -11.96
C CYS A 475 -11.80 10.57 -11.46
N ASN A 476 -10.72 11.26 -11.84
CA ASN A 476 -9.38 10.92 -11.37
C ASN A 476 -9.26 11.08 -9.85
N TRP A 477 -9.82 12.16 -9.27
CA TRP A 477 -9.83 12.34 -7.82
C TRP A 477 -10.70 11.31 -7.10
N LEU A 478 -11.83 10.92 -7.69
CA LEU A 478 -12.69 9.86 -7.16
C LEU A 478 -12.02 8.49 -7.27
N ASP A 479 -11.33 8.19 -8.36
CA ASP A 479 -10.56 6.97 -8.55
C ASP A 479 -9.46 6.84 -7.49
N LEU A 480 -8.77 7.94 -7.13
CA LEU A 480 -7.82 7.96 -6.01
C LEU A 480 -8.46 7.63 -4.64
N LEU A 481 -9.77 7.85 -4.50
CA LEU A 481 -10.51 7.60 -3.27
C LEU A 481 -11.26 6.27 -3.25
N THR A 482 -11.45 5.63 -4.40
CA THR A 482 -12.35 4.49 -4.56
C THR A 482 -11.66 3.26 -5.19
N LYS A 483 -10.61 3.45 -5.99
CA LYS A 483 -9.99 2.39 -6.77
C LYS A 483 -8.54 2.08 -6.35
N PRO A 484 -8.06 0.85 -6.63
CA PRO A 484 -6.64 0.53 -6.56
C PRO A 484 -5.79 1.39 -7.50
N PRO A 485 -4.61 1.86 -7.05
CA PRO A 485 -3.68 2.50 -7.96
C PRO A 485 -3.19 1.47 -8.99
N ALA A 486 -3.03 1.91 -10.24
CA ALA A 486 -2.54 1.06 -11.32
C ALA A 486 -1.11 0.54 -11.10
N HIS A 487 -0.33 1.18 -10.21
CA HIS A 487 1.03 0.78 -9.89
C HIS A 487 1.22 0.62 -8.37
N PRO A 488 1.72 -0.54 -7.87
CA PRO A 488 1.80 -0.85 -6.44
C PRO A 488 2.75 0.05 -5.63
N LEU A 489 3.57 0.87 -6.29
CA LEU A 489 4.51 1.81 -5.66
C LEU A 489 4.01 3.27 -5.57
N HIS A 490 2.82 3.61 -6.10
CA HIS A 490 2.30 4.98 -6.10
C HIS A 490 0.85 5.10 -5.59
N SER A 491 0.59 6.22 -4.89
CA SER A 491 -0.65 6.70 -4.24
C SER A 491 -1.34 5.73 -3.28
N GLY A 492 -1.23 6.04 -1.99
CA GLY A 492 -1.83 5.28 -0.91
C GLY A 492 -3.32 5.50 -0.69
N PHE A 493 -3.94 4.63 0.11
CA PHE A 493 -5.29 4.84 0.64
C PHE A 493 -5.35 6.22 1.34
N LEU A 494 -6.01 7.18 0.71
CA LEU A 494 -6.03 8.59 1.12
C LEU A 494 -6.94 8.90 2.32
N PRO A 495 -8.12 8.27 2.52
CA PRO A 495 -9.03 8.63 3.60
C PRO A 495 -8.38 8.73 5.00
N PRO A 496 -7.47 7.83 5.42
CA PRO A 496 -6.79 7.96 6.71
C PRO A 496 -5.89 9.18 6.84
N GLN A 497 -5.33 9.69 5.74
CA GLN A 497 -4.50 10.90 5.72
C GLN A 497 -5.32 12.15 6.04
N PHE A 498 -6.65 12.09 5.83
CA PHE A 498 -7.59 13.15 6.15
C PHE A 498 -8.17 13.04 7.57
N MET A 499 -7.65 12.15 8.42
CA MET A 499 -7.98 12.05 9.84
C MET A 499 -6.96 12.83 10.69
N PRO A 500 -7.17 14.14 10.95
CA PRO A 500 -6.16 14.96 11.61
C PRO A 500 -5.85 14.52 13.05
N GLN A 501 -6.77 13.80 13.69
CA GLN A 501 -6.62 13.24 15.03
C GLN A 501 -5.70 12.01 15.08
N LEU A 502 -5.46 11.34 13.95
CA LEU A 502 -4.57 10.19 13.89
C LEU A 502 -3.13 10.64 13.64
N LYS A 503 -2.26 10.31 14.59
CA LYS A 503 -0.82 10.49 14.48
C LYS A 503 -0.18 9.20 13.96
N ASN A 504 0.97 9.35 13.31
CA ASN A 504 1.76 8.24 12.77
C ASN A 504 1.02 7.42 11.69
N VAL A 505 0.13 8.06 10.94
CA VAL A 505 -0.39 7.50 9.69
C VAL A 505 0.70 7.66 8.63
N TYR A 506 1.41 6.58 8.33
CA TYR A 506 2.36 6.58 7.21
C TYR A 506 1.60 6.74 5.90
N HIS A 507 2.24 7.26 4.84
CA HIS A 507 1.68 7.20 3.49
C HIS A 507 1.31 5.74 3.22
N ALA A 508 0.01 5.48 3.18
CA ALA A 508 -0.50 4.13 3.27
C ALA A 508 -0.05 3.36 2.03
N MET A 509 0.93 2.46 2.13
CA MET A 509 1.21 1.58 1.00
C MET A 509 -0.05 0.77 0.72
N TRP A 510 -0.37 0.63 -0.57
CA TRP A 510 -1.49 -0.19 -0.98
C TRP A 510 -1.37 -1.59 -0.36
N SER A 511 -2.47 -2.11 0.17
CA SER A 511 -2.54 -3.42 0.81
C SER A 511 -3.91 -4.03 0.59
N ASP A 512 -4.02 -5.36 0.70
CA ASP A 512 -5.30 -6.07 0.62
C ASP A 512 -6.33 -5.50 1.61
N ALA A 513 -5.88 -5.09 2.80
CA ALA A 513 -6.74 -4.43 3.78
C ALA A 513 -7.32 -3.10 3.28
N ALA A 514 -6.55 -2.32 2.52
CA ALA A 514 -7.05 -1.08 1.92
C ALA A 514 -8.06 -1.36 0.81
N ALA A 515 -7.81 -2.36 -0.04
CA ALA A 515 -8.74 -2.79 -1.08
C ALA A 515 -10.09 -3.21 -0.47
N VAL A 516 -10.04 -4.04 0.58
CA VAL A 516 -11.22 -4.50 1.33
C VAL A 516 -12.00 -3.34 1.97
N CYS A 517 -11.30 -2.32 2.49
CA CYS A 517 -11.97 -1.11 2.99
C CYS A 517 -12.72 -0.38 1.88
N LEU A 518 -12.12 -0.25 0.69
CA LEU A 518 -12.69 0.47 -0.43
C LEU A 518 -13.91 -0.25 -1.01
N GLU A 519 -13.84 -1.56 -1.20
CA GLU A 519 -14.98 -2.38 -1.60
C GLU A 519 -16.17 -2.20 -0.63
N SER A 520 -15.88 -2.15 0.67
CA SER A 520 -16.90 -1.91 1.70
C SER A 520 -17.50 -0.51 1.62
N LEU A 521 -16.69 0.52 1.38
CA LEU A 521 -17.16 1.90 1.23
C LEU A 521 -17.94 2.10 -0.09
N GLU A 522 -17.53 1.48 -1.18
CA GLU A 522 -18.28 1.46 -2.45
C GLU A 522 -19.64 0.78 -2.28
N ALA A 523 -19.71 -0.34 -1.58
CA ALA A 523 -20.97 -1.01 -1.27
C ALA A 523 -21.92 -0.13 -0.44
N VAL A 524 -21.38 0.68 0.47
CA VAL A 524 -22.16 1.68 1.21
C VAL A 524 -22.71 2.74 0.25
N MET A 525 -21.88 3.30 -0.63
CA MET A 525 -22.29 4.34 -1.59
C MET A 525 -23.34 3.86 -2.59
N ALA A 526 -23.22 2.61 -3.06
CA ALA A 526 -24.21 1.98 -3.93
C ALA A 526 -25.56 1.78 -3.24
N ALA A 527 -25.58 1.66 -1.90
CA ALA A 527 -26.78 1.42 -1.11
C ALA A 527 -27.46 2.69 -0.57
N VAL A 528 -26.82 3.88 -0.68
CA VAL A 528 -27.45 5.15 -0.27
C VAL A 528 -28.66 5.44 -1.16
N PRO A 529 -29.88 5.64 -0.62
CA PRO A 529 -31.05 5.90 -1.45
C PRO A 529 -30.98 7.25 -2.20
N LYS A 530 -31.34 7.24 -3.48
CA LYS A 530 -31.31 8.41 -4.37
C LYS A 530 -32.12 9.58 -3.83
N GLY A 531 -31.54 10.77 -3.83
CA GLY A 531 -32.16 12.02 -3.36
C GLY A 531 -32.56 12.06 -1.87
N GLN A 532 -32.20 11.06 -1.05
CA GLN A 532 -32.59 10.99 0.36
C GLN A 532 -31.41 11.22 1.30
N TRP A 533 -31.71 11.79 2.47
CA TRP A 533 -30.77 11.95 3.56
C TRP A 533 -30.63 10.66 4.36
N VAL A 534 -29.40 10.33 4.72
CA VAL A 534 -29.05 9.21 5.59
C VAL A 534 -28.17 9.71 6.73
N THR A 535 -28.44 9.26 7.96
CA THR A 535 -27.60 9.61 9.11
C THR A 535 -26.32 8.79 9.15
N LEU A 536 -25.27 9.33 9.79
CA LEU A 536 -24.02 8.58 9.95
C LEU A 536 -24.18 7.37 10.88
N GLU A 537 -25.13 7.43 11.81
CA GLU A 537 -25.54 6.29 12.63
C GLU A 537 -26.15 5.17 11.77
N ASP A 538 -27.03 5.50 10.82
CA ASP A 538 -27.63 4.50 9.92
C ASP A 538 -26.59 3.90 8.96
N LEU A 539 -25.63 4.69 8.47
CA LEU A 539 -24.51 4.21 7.66
C LEU A 539 -23.64 3.23 8.44
N HIS A 540 -23.32 3.54 9.70
CA HIS A 540 -22.58 2.61 10.55
C HIS A 540 -23.38 1.35 10.85
N ASP A 541 -24.66 1.49 11.23
CA ASP A 541 -25.54 0.33 11.44
C ASP A 541 -25.54 -0.55 10.19
N PHE A 542 -25.71 0.02 8.99
CA PHE A 542 -25.68 -0.72 7.73
C PHE A 542 -24.37 -1.50 7.51
N ILE A 543 -23.21 -0.88 7.73
CA ILE A 543 -21.89 -1.54 7.65
C ILE A 543 -21.84 -2.74 8.60
N LEU A 544 -22.26 -2.56 9.85
CA LEU A 544 -22.25 -3.62 10.86
C LEU A 544 -23.23 -4.76 10.51
N TYR A 545 -24.46 -4.43 10.11
CA TYR A 545 -25.49 -5.40 9.73
C TYR A 545 -25.14 -6.17 8.47
N ASN A 546 -24.42 -5.57 7.52
CA ASN A 546 -23.99 -6.24 6.28
C ASN A 546 -22.59 -6.88 6.38
N SER A 547 -21.95 -6.84 7.56
CA SER A 547 -20.58 -7.37 7.77
C SER A 547 -19.57 -6.78 6.79
N LEU A 548 -19.69 -5.50 6.42
CA LEU A 548 -18.76 -4.85 5.51
C LEU A 548 -17.44 -4.59 6.27
N PRO A 549 -16.34 -5.31 5.95
CA PRO A 549 -15.11 -5.22 6.71
C PRO A 549 -14.37 -3.89 6.46
N LEU A 550 -14.01 -3.20 7.54
CA LEU A 550 -13.14 -2.01 7.50
C LEU A 550 -11.84 -2.28 8.28
N PRO A 551 -11.00 -3.23 7.82
CA PRO A 551 -9.79 -3.60 8.53
C PRO A 551 -8.82 -2.42 8.65
N VAL A 552 -8.04 -2.36 9.73
CA VAL A 552 -6.95 -1.39 9.84
C VAL A 552 -5.83 -1.82 8.89
N PRO A 553 -5.43 -0.99 7.91
CA PRO A 553 -4.30 -1.31 7.05
C PRO A 553 -3.02 -1.46 7.86
N PRO A 554 -2.08 -2.33 7.47
CA PRO A 554 -0.83 -2.53 8.20
C PRO A 554 -0.04 -1.24 8.46
N CYS A 555 -0.06 -0.31 7.50
CA CYS A 555 0.56 1.01 7.61
C CYS A 555 -0.05 1.92 8.69
N CYS A 556 -1.24 1.57 9.19
CA CYS A 556 -1.96 2.28 10.23
C CYS A 556 -1.92 1.54 11.58
N HIS A 557 -1.26 0.38 11.69
CA HIS A 557 -1.19 -0.35 12.97
C HIS A 557 -0.51 0.44 14.09
N ASP A 558 0.52 1.22 13.75
CA ASP A 558 1.21 2.10 14.69
C ASP A 558 0.54 3.47 14.81
N ALA A 559 -0.59 3.70 14.12
CA ALA A 559 -1.34 4.92 14.27
C ALA A 559 -1.99 4.99 15.66
N TYR A 560 -2.02 6.19 16.20
CA TYR A 560 -2.56 6.44 17.54
C TYR A 560 -3.20 7.83 17.61
N LEU A 561 -4.05 8.01 18.61
CA LEU A 561 -4.53 9.32 19.05
C LEU A 561 -4.09 9.56 20.48
N SER A 562 -4.04 10.83 20.90
CA SER A 562 -3.75 11.18 22.30
C SER A 562 -5.05 11.51 23.05
N VAL A 563 -5.49 10.66 23.95
CA VAL A 563 -6.68 10.95 24.77
C VAL A 563 -6.27 11.56 26.10
N GLN A 564 -7.15 12.38 26.68
CA GLN A 564 -6.97 12.81 28.07
C GLN A 564 -7.26 11.63 29.00
N GLY A 565 -6.22 11.05 29.55
CA GLY A 565 -6.28 10.01 30.58
C GLY A 565 -6.31 10.60 31.99
N LYS A 566 -6.30 9.71 32.99
CA LYS A 566 -6.39 10.08 34.41
C LYS A 566 -5.17 10.90 34.88
N TRP A 567 -4.02 10.69 34.26
CA TRP A 567 -2.73 11.28 34.68
C TRP A 567 -2.12 12.22 33.63
N GLY A 568 -2.88 12.55 32.58
CA GLY A 568 -2.40 13.38 31.47
C GLY A 568 -2.77 12.79 30.12
N LEU A 569 -2.11 13.25 29.06
CA LEU A 569 -2.32 12.73 27.71
C LEU A 569 -1.75 11.31 27.57
N GLU A 570 -2.60 10.37 27.20
CA GLU A 570 -2.28 8.97 26.99
C GLU A 570 -2.43 8.61 25.51
N ARG A 571 -1.51 7.82 24.96
CA ARG A 571 -1.60 7.33 23.59
C ARG A 571 -2.50 6.10 23.53
N GLN A 572 -3.54 6.16 22.69
CA GLN A 572 -4.38 5.01 22.38
C GLN A 572 -4.14 4.58 20.93
N HIS A 573 -3.57 3.39 20.78
CA HIS A 573 -3.37 2.74 19.48
C HIS A 573 -4.67 2.12 18.96
N LEU A 574 -4.79 2.01 17.63
CA LEU A 574 -6.00 1.49 16.99
C LEU A 574 -6.35 0.05 17.39
N GLY A 575 -5.35 -0.80 17.67
CA GLY A 575 -5.51 -2.25 17.86
C GLY A 575 -6.52 -2.66 18.94
N GLY A 576 -6.71 -1.86 19.99
CA GLY A 576 -7.66 -2.17 21.07
C GLY A 576 -9.07 -1.58 20.91
N ASN A 577 -9.26 -0.66 19.96
CA ASN A 577 -10.46 0.17 19.88
C ASN A 577 -10.80 0.53 18.41
N GLN A 578 -10.77 -0.47 17.53
CA GLN A 578 -10.93 -0.29 16.08
C GLN A 578 -12.24 0.40 15.71
N ASN A 579 -13.38 0.00 16.30
CA ASN A 579 -14.67 0.63 15.98
C ASN A 579 -14.67 2.15 16.27
N THR A 580 -14.21 2.56 17.46
CA THR A 580 -14.27 3.98 17.88
C THR A 580 -13.19 4.84 17.25
N HIS A 581 -11.99 4.30 17.03
CA HIS A 581 -10.84 5.10 16.58
C HIS A 581 -10.47 4.90 15.11
N TRP A 582 -11.02 3.86 14.46
CA TRP A 582 -10.77 3.55 13.06
C TRP A 582 -12.07 3.55 12.25
N GLU A 583 -12.98 2.61 12.46
CA GLU A 583 -14.13 2.38 11.56
C GLU A 583 -15.04 3.61 11.48
N LYS A 584 -15.51 4.12 12.63
CA LYS A 584 -16.40 5.30 12.64
C LYS A 584 -15.71 6.56 12.11
N PRO A 585 -14.49 6.91 12.56
CA PRO A 585 -13.78 8.04 11.97
C PRO A 585 -13.49 7.87 10.48
N LEU A 586 -13.18 6.66 10.02
CA LEU A 586 -12.91 6.37 8.61
C LEU A 586 -14.12 6.67 7.73
N VAL A 587 -15.29 6.13 8.09
CA VAL A 587 -16.53 6.36 7.34
C VAL A 587 -16.86 7.85 7.32
N ARG A 588 -16.80 8.52 8.48
CA ARG A 588 -17.06 9.96 8.54
C ARG A 588 -16.07 10.77 7.72
N THR A 589 -14.78 10.49 7.81
CA THR A 589 -13.76 11.17 7.01
C THR A 589 -13.94 10.92 5.52
N PHE A 590 -14.27 9.70 5.11
CA PHE A 590 -14.58 9.38 3.71
C PHE A 590 -15.72 10.28 3.19
N PHE A 591 -16.85 10.34 3.91
CA PHE A 591 -17.97 11.20 3.52
C PHE A 591 -17.64 12.70 3.59
N MET A 592 -16.80 13.14 4.53
CA MET A 592 -16.32 14.53 4.58
C MET A 592 -15.46 14.87 3.35
N VAL A 593 -14.62 13.95 2.88
CA VAL A 593 -13.83 14.15 1.66
C VAL A 593 -14.75 14.23 0.45
N LEU A 594 -15.76 13.34 0.34
CA LEU A 594 -16.77 13.41 -0.71
C LEU A 594 -17.60 14.71 -0.66
N ALA A 595 -17.91 15.20 0.54
CA ALA A 595 -18.59 16.49 0.72
C ALA A 595 -17.69 17.66 0.27
N ALA A 596 -16.37 17.56 0.48
CA ALA A 596 -15.44 18.58 0.07
C ALA A 596 -15.47 18.78 -1.45
N ILE A 597 -15.49 17.68 -2.22
CA ILE A 597 -15.53 17.67 -3.70
C ILE A 597 -16.95 17.76 -4.30
N GLY A 598 -18.01 17.88 -3.48
CA GLY A 598 -19.38 18.10 -3.95
C GLY A 598 -20.13 16.84 -4.42
N VAL A 599 -19.68 15.67 -4.02
CA VAL A 599 -20.31 14.37 -4.36
C VAL A 599 -21.47 14.04 -3.41
N VAL A 600 -21.41 14.57 -2.18
CA VAL A 600 -22.52 14.52 -1.22
C VAL A 600 -22.80 15.91 -0.68
N ASP A 601 -24.07 16.19 -0.40
CA ASP A 601 -24.45 17.23 0.55
C ASP A 601 -24.24 16.72 1.97
N ALA A 602 -23.91 17.60 2.90
CA ALA A 602 -23.58 17.23 4.27
C ALA A 602 -24.31 18.09 5.30
N VAL A 603 -24.82 17.46 6.36
CA VAL A 603 -25.29 18.14 7.57
C VAL A 603 -24.16 18.15 8.60
N ILE A 604 -23.68 19.33 8.95
CA ILE A 604 -22.56 19.56 9.87
C ILE A 604 -23.04 20.26 11.13
N VAL A 605 -22.77 19.69 12.29
CA VAL A 605 -22.90 20.33 13.59
C VAL A 605 -21.49 20.56 14.13
N PRO A 606 -20.88 21.74 13.91
CA PRO A 606 -19.53 22.00 14.36
C PRO A 606 -19.48 22.03 15.90
N PRO A 607 -18.40 21.53 16.53
CA PRO A 607 -18.26 21.62 17.98
C PRO A 607 -18.21 23.09 18.43
N GLU A 608 -18.84 23.41 19.56
CA GLU A 608 -18.73 24.74 20.17
C GLU A 608 -17.28 25.02 20.60
N GLU A 609 -16.81 26.27 20.49
CA GLU A 609 -15.48 26.72 20.95
C GLU A 609 -15.24 26.49 22.47
N THR A 610 -16.28 26.11 23.23
CA THR A 610 -16.35 26.17 24.70
C THR A 610 -15.89 24.93 25.44
N SER A 611 -15.37 23.87 24.78
CA SER A 611 -14.70 22.82 25.53
C SER A 611 -13.40 23.39 26.13
N LYS A 612 -13.46 23.79 27.40
CA LYS A 612 -12.35 24.23 28.27
C LYS A 612 -11.33 23.09 28.53
N ILE A 613 -11.00 22.31 27.51
CA ILE A 613 -10.07 21.20 27.58
C ILE A 613 -8.92 21.54 26.63
N ASP A 614 -7.90 22.16 27.21
CA ASP A 614 -6.62 22.40 26.58
C ASP A 614 -5.75 21.12 26.76
N PRO A 615 -5.12 20.53 25.71
CA PRO A 615 -5.07 21.03 24.35
C PRO A 615 -6.15 20.43 23.43
N PRO A 616 -6.76 21.25 22.54
CA PRO A 616 -7.77 20.84 21.56
C PRO A 616 -7.26 19.98 20.40
N GLU A 617 -6.10 19.33 20.52
CA GLU A 617 -5.42 18.70 19.38
C GLU A 617 -5.74 17.22 19.16
N ASP A 618 -6.32 16.50 20.12
CA ASP A 618 -6.35 15.02 20.01
C ASP A 618 -7.65 14.32 20.47
N TYR A 619 -8.80 15.02 20.47
CA TYR A 619 -10.08 14.34 20.71
C TYR A 619 -10.85 14.10 19.39
N LEU A 620 -11.77 13.14 19.38
CA LEU A 620 -12.68 12.78 18.27
C LEU A 620 -13.64 13.86 17.69
N PRO A 621 -13.82 15.11 18.20
CA PRO A 621 -14.93 15.99 17.78
C PRO A 621 -14.91 16.43 16.32
N THR A 622 -13.77 16.34 15.63
CA THR A 622 -13.67 16.85 14.26
C THR A 622 -14.60 16.04 13.36
N THR A 623 -14.31 14.76 13.16
CA THR A 623 -15.13 13.91 12.29
C THR A 623 -16.56 13.73 12.82
N GLU A 624 -16.80 13.85 14.14
CA GLU A 624 -18.14 13.81 14.74
C GLU A 624 -19.06 14.97 14.34
N ALA A 625 -18.52 16.04 13.75
CA ALA A 625 -19.34 17.14 13.26
C ALA A 625 -20.27 16.72 12.12
N LEU A 626 -19.91 15.72 11.32
CA LEU A 626 -20.77 15.18 10.25
C LEU A 626 -21.91 14.32 10.83
N LYS A 627 -23.16 14.71 10.57
CA LYS A 627 -24.37 14.05 11.10
C LYS A 627 -25.19 13.29 10.08
N ALA A 628 -25.33 13.84 8.87
CA ALA A 628 -26.05 13.19 7.80
C ALA A 628 -25.49 13.58 6.43
N VAL A 629 -25.75 12.76 5.42
CA VAL A 629 -25.35 12.98 4.03
C VAL A 629 -26.47 12.65 3.07
N ARG A 630 -26.40 13.22 1.86
CA ARG A 630 -27.25 12.89 0.73
C ARG A 630 -26.40 12.91 -0.54
N LEU A 631 -26.58 11.94 -1.43
CA LEU A 631 -25.91 11.96 -2.72
C LEU A 631 -26.38 13.16 -3.55
N THR A 632 -25.43 13.87 -4.17
CA THR A 632 -25.74 14.87 -5.20
C THR A 632 -25.96 14.17 -6.54
N ALA A 633 -26.43 14.89 -7.55
CA ALA A 633 -26.55 14.34 -8.91
C ALA A 633 -25.20 13.78 -9.43
N VAL A 634 -24.09 14.42 -9.05
CA VAL A 634 -22.73 13.96 -9.38
C VAL A 634 -22.39 12.64 -8.67
N GLY A 635 -22.76 12.50 -7.39
CA GLY A 635 -22.56 11.25 -6.65
C GLY A 635 -23.43 10.11 -7.17
N GLU A 636 -24.68 10.38 -7.54
CA GLU A 636 -25.57 9.40 -8.16
C GLU A 636 -25.06 8.95 -9.54
N TRP A 637 -24.52 9.87 -10.34
CA TRP A 637 -23.86 9.54 -11.61
C TRP A 637 -22.70 8.58 -11.41
N TYR A 638 -21.74 8.92 -10.55
CA TYR A 638 -20.52 8.14 -10.38
C TYR A 638 -20.76 6.79 -9.68
N PHE A 639 -21.47 6.76 -8.55
CA PHE A 639 -21.62 5.53 -7.74
C PHE A 639 -22.81 4.65 -8.13
N GLN A 640 -23.79 5.18 -8.86
CA GLN A 640 -25.06 4.48 -9.14
C GLN A 640 -25.46 4.49 -10.61
N GLY A 641 -24.58 4.95 -11.52
CA GLY A 641 -24.84 4.99 -12.96
C GLY A 641 -25.97 5.95 -13.35
N GLY A 642 -26.10 7.08 -12.65
CA GLY A 642 -27.00 8.19 -13.05
C GLY A 642 -26.62 8.82 -14.40
N PRO A 643 -27.40 9.80 -14.90
CA PRO A 643 -27.09 10.48 -16.17
C PRO A 643 -25.92 11.47 -16.05
N GLU A 644 -25.01 11.47 -17.03
CA GLU A 644 -23.80 12.31 -17.09
C GLU A 644 -24.09 13.82 -17.24
N THR A 645 -25.34 14.19 -17.54
CA THR A 645 -25.76 15.58 -17.80
C THR A 645 -25.64 16.53 -16.60
N CYS A 646 -25.24 16.05 -15.43
CA CYS A 646 -25.06 16.87 -14.22
C CYS A 646 -23.75 17.67 -14.18
N LEU A 647 -22.85 17.48 -15.16
CA LEU A 647 -21.57 18.18 -15.27
C LEU A 647 -21.64 19.18 -16.43
N GLU A 648 -22.29 20.33 -16.23
CA GLU A 648 -22.34 21.37 -17.26
C GLU A 648 -20.93 21.92 -17.56
N GLU A 649 -20.47 21.77 -18.81
CA GLU A 649 -19.24 22.41 -19.28
C GLU A 649 -19.49 23.93 -19.38
N GLN A 650 -18.91 24.71 -18.47
CA GLN A 650 -18.86 26.16 -18.68
C GLN A 650 -17.99 26.46 -19.89
N ALA A 651 -18.52 27.24 -20.84
CA ALA A 651 -17.74 27.75 -21.96
C ALA A 651 -16.56 28.57 -21.41
N MET A 652 -15.34 28.07 -21.60
CA MET A 652 -14.14 28.80 -21.20
C MET A 652 -14.04 30.11 -21.97
N GLY A 653 -13.56 31.16 -21.31
CA GLY A 653 -13.31 32.45 -21.97
C GLY A 653 -12.42 32.31 -23.21
N GLU A 654 -12.72 33.10 -24.24
CA GLU A 654 -11.95 33.16 -25.47
C GLU A 654 -10.60 33.85 -25.22
N VAL A 655 -9.51 33.17 -25.58
CA VAL A 655 -8.14 33.67 -25.46
C VAL A 655 -7.65 34.11 -26.83
N VAL A 656 -7.34 35.39 -26.99
CA VAL A 656 -6.79 35.95 -28.22
C VAL A 656 -5.37 36.47 -27.97
N LEU A 657 -4.43 36.00 -28.77
CA LEU A 657 -3.03 36.44 -28.77
C LEU A 657 -2.82 37.52 -29.81
N ASP A 658 -2.12 38.59 -29.45
CA ASP A 658 -1.69 39.61 -30.42
C ASP A 658 -0.55 39.06 -31.30
N GLU A 659 -0.64 39.26 -32.61
CA GLU A 659 0.32 38.74 -33.59
C GLU A 659 1.68 39.47 -33.58
N ARG A 660 1.73 40.69 -33.03
CA ARG A 660 2.89 41.59 -33.10
C ARG A 660 3.47 41.93 -31.74
N ARG A 661 2.70 41.76 -30.67
CA ARG A 661 3.06 42.13 -29.30
C ARG A 661 2.72 41.00 -28.35
N LEU A 662 3.41 40.97 -27.20
CA LEU A 662 3.14 40.01 -26.13
C LEU A 662 1.94 40.44 -25.28
N PHE A 663 0.79 40.58 -25.94
CA PHE A 663 -0.50 40.88 -25.32
C PHE A 663 -1.45 39.70 -25.42
N ILE A 664 -2.15 39.44 -24.33
CA ILE A 664 -3.24 38.46 -24.25
C ILE A 664 -4.52 39.21 -23.96
N ARG A 665 -5.55 38.98 -24.76
CA ARG A 665 -6.91 39.40 -24.48
C ARG A 665 -7.71 38.17 -24.06
N LEU A 666 -8.22 38.20 -22.84
CA LEU A 666 -9.16 37.21 -22.33
C LEU A 666 -10.57 37.78 -22.34
N THR A 667 -11.49 37.11 -23.02
CA THR A 667 -12.90 37.49 -23.18
C THR A 667 -13.78 36.45 -22.51
N GLY A 668 -14.50 36.81 -21.46
CA GLY A 668 -15.18 35.85 -20.56
C GLY A 668 -14.31 35.52 -19.35
N SER A 669 -14.60 34.41 -18.66
CA SER A 669 -13.79 33.95 -17.53
C SER A 669 -13.03 32.67 -17.88
N ASN A 670 -11.74 32.67 -17.59
CA ASN A 670 -10.92 31.46 -17.61
C ASN A 670 -10.06 31.47 -16.33
N PRO A 671 -10.57 30.93 -15.22
CA PRO A 671 -9.91 31.02 -13.91
C PRO A 671 -8.49 30.44 -13.93
N VAL A 672 -8.28 29.35 -14.69
CA VAL A 672 -6.98 28.69 -14.84
C VAL A 672 -5.96 29.66 -15.44
N LEU A 673 -6.32 30.26 -16.58
CA LEU A 673 -5.45 31.19 -17.29
C LEU A 673 -5.27 32.50 -16.51
N GLU A 674 -6.33 33.04 -15.90
CA GLU A 674 -6.25 34.26 -15.09
C GLU A 674 -5.25 34.12 -13.94
N VAL A 675 -5.24 32.97 -13.25
CA VAL A 675 -4.26 32.69 -12.20
C VAL A 675 -2.85 32.59 -12.76
N ALA A 676 -2.65 31.87 -13.86
CA ALA A 676 -1.35 31.79 -14.51
C ALA A 676 -0.84 33.18 -14.93
N LEU A 677 -1.71 34.00 -15.51
CA LEU A 677 -1.40 35.37 -15.95
C LEU A 677 -1.05 36.30 -14.79
N LYS A 678 -1.67 36.16 -13.62
CA LYS A 678 -1.26 36.94 -12.42
C LYS A 678 0.20 36.73 -12.03
N GLN A 679 0.81 35.61 -12.42
CA GLN A 679 2.19 35.27 -12.06
C GLN A 679 3.23 35.69 -13.10
N VAL A 680 2.83 35.75 -14.37
CA VAL A 680 3.77 35.95 -15.49
C VAL A 680 3.50 37.22 -16.29
N ALA A 681 2.34 37.85 -16.08
CA ALA A 681 1.87 39.00 -16.83
C ALA A 681 1.51 40.18 -15.92
N GLN A 682 1.48 41.37 -16.51
CA GLN A 682 0.98 42.59 -15.90
C GLN A 682 -0.42 42.87 -16.45
N PRO A 683 -1.46 43.01 -15.60
CA PRO A 683 -2.79 43.40 -16.06
C PRO A 683 -2.78 44.86 -16.55
N ILE A 684 -3.36 45.10 -17.73
CA ILE A 684 -3.52 46.43 -18.33
C ILE A 684 -4.97 46.93 -18.15
N GLY A 685 -5.90 46.04 -17.82
CA GLY A 685 -7.32 46.33 -17.59
C GLY A 685 -8.22 45.73 -18.68
N GLY A 686 -9.50 45.47 -18.35
CA GLY A 686 -10.50 44.97 -19.31
C GLY A 686 -10.17 43.60 -19.93
N GLY A 687 -9.56 42.69 -19.18
CA GLY A 687 -9.14 41.37 -19.68
C GLY A 687 -7.86 41.38 -20.52
N PHE A 688 -7.14 42.51 -20.59
CA PHE A 688 -5.86 42.60 -21.27
C PHE A 688 -4.68 42.40 -20.31
N TYR A 689 -3.72 41.60 -20.76
CA TYR A 689 -2.51 41.27 -20.03
C TYR A 689 -1.28 41.49 -20.91
N ARG A 690 -0.23 42.08 -20.35
CA ARG A 690 1.09 42.24 -20.99
C ARG A 690 2.08 41.26 -20.41
N ILE A 691 2.84 40.58 -21.25
CA ILE A 691 3.99 39.79 -20.83
C ILE A 691 5.28 40.47 -21.28
N ASP A 692 6.26 40.51 -20.39
CA ASP A 692 7.64 40.86 -20.70
C ASP A 692 8.60 39.96 -19.89
N GLY A 693 9.89 40.00 -20.20
CA GLY A 693 10.88 39.16 -19.52
C GLY A 693 10.96 39.42 -18.01
N GLY A 694 10.72 40.66 -17.57
CA GLY A 694 10.75 41.02 -16.15
C GLY A 694 9.53 40.50 -15.40
N SER A 695 8.33 40.62 -15.98
CA SER A 695 7.10 40.06 -15.41
C SER A 695 7.15 38.53 -15.39
N PHE A 696 7.67 37.91 -16.45
CA PHE A 696 7.70 36.46 -16.59
C PHE A 696 8.70 35.79 -15.64
N LEU A 697 9.92 36.35 -15.53
CA LEU A 697 10.98 35.81 -14.67
C LEU A 697 10.84 36.19 -13.20
N LYS A 698 9.78 36.95 -12.85
CA LYS A 698 9.48 37.29 -11.46
C LYS A 698 9.33 36.01 -10.63
N ASP A 699 10.00 35.99 -9.48
CA ASP A 699 10.00 34.88 -8.51
C ASP A 699 10.58 33.53 -9.04
N CYS A 700 11.28 33.56 -10.19
CA CYS A 700 12.01 32.39 -10.70
C CYS A 700 13.34 32.21 -9.96
N THR A 701 13.61 30.99 -9.48
CA THR A 701 14.78 30.65 -8.64
C THR A 701 15.72 29.63 -9.28
N SER A 702 15.29 28.98 -10.37
CA SER A 702 16.09 27.99 -11.10
C SER A 702 15.64 27.89 -12.55
N GLU A 703 16.51 27.35 -13.41
CA GLU A 703 16.21 27.05 -14.82
C GLU A 703 14.99 26.13 -14.95
N ALA A 704 14.91 25.09 -14.11
CA ALA A 704 13.76 24.20 -14.07
C ALA A 704 12.44 24.92 -13.67
N HIS A 705 12.51 26.03 -12.95
CA HIS A 705 11.34 26.85 -12.65
C HIS A 705 10.91 27.67 -13.87
N VAL A 706 11.86 28.24 -14.61
CA VAL A 706 11.59 28.99 -15.85
C VAL A 706 10.95 28.07 -16.89
N GLN A 707 11.53 26.88 -17.12
CA GLN A 707 11.00 25.90 -18.08
C GLN A 707 9.56 25.52 -17.74
N ARG A 708 9.29 25.18 -16.47
CA ARG A 708 7.93 24.84 -16.02
C ARG A 708 6.91 25.96 -16.25
N LYS A 709 7.28 27.22 -16.02
CA LYS A 709 6.39 28.37 -16.31
C LYS A 709 6.11 28.51 -17.81
N VAL A 710 7.11 28.29 -18.67
CA VAL A 710 6.95 28.30 -20.13
C VAL A 710 5.99 27.20 -20.56
N ASP A 711 6.23 25.96 -20.13
CA ASP A 711 5.41 24.80 -20.52
C ASP A 711 3.96 24.97 -20.04
N THR A 712 3.80 25.48 -18.82
CA THR A 712 2.50 25.79 -18.23
C THR A 712 1.74 26.83 -19.04
N LEU A 713 2.37 27.96 -19.37
CA LEU A 713 1.66 29.00 -20.11
C LEU A 713 1.31 28.52 -21.51
N LYS A 714 2.22 27.81 -22.20
CA LYS A 714 1.97 27.23 -23.53
C LYS A 714 0.77 26.28 -23.53
N SER A 715 0.60 25.47 -22.49
CA SER A 715 -0.52 24.50 -22.43
C SER A 715 -1.89 25.18 -22.25
N LEU A 716 -1.91 26.40 -21.69
CA LEU A 716 -3.12 27.20 -21.49
C LEU A 716 -3.43 28.16 -22.64
N LEU A 717 -2.47 28.40 -23.54
CA LEU A 717 -2.65 29.21 -24.74
C LEU A 717 -3.16 28.37 -25.92
N PRO A 718 -3.68 29.00 -26.99
CA PRO A 718 -4.02 28.29 -28.23
C PRO A 718 -2.83 27.51 -28.81
N ASP A 719 -3.09 26.36 -29.43
CA ASP A 719 -2.04 25.46 -29.96
C ASP A 719 -1.17 26.14 -31.04
N ALA A 720 -1.78 27.03 -31.83
CA ALA A 720 -1.08 27.85 -32.81
C ALA A 720 -0.65 29.18 -32.18
N LEU A 721 0.62 29.28 -31.78
CA LEU A 721 1.20 30.50 -31.24
C LEU A 721 1.68 31.42 -32.38
N PRO A 722 1.47 32.75 -32.31
CA PRO A 722 2.09 33.68 -33.25
C PRO A 722 3.61 33.69 -33.12
N ALA A 723 4.34 33.98 -34.20
CA ALA A 723 5.80 33.94 -34.23
C ALA A 723 6.48 34.76 -33.10
N VAL A 724 5.93 35.94 -32.76
CA VAL A 724 6.44 36.79 -31.67
C VAL A 724 6.44 36.06 -30.31
N TRP A 725 5.50 35.14 -30.09
CA TRP A 725 5.40 34.34 -28.88
C TRP A 725 6.39 33.19 -28.86
N GLU A 726 6.54 32.49 -29.99
CA GLU A 726 7.54 31.43 -30.14
C GLU A 726 8.95 32.00 -29.92
N ASP A 727 9.28 33.10 -30.61
CA ASP A 727 10.54 33.82 -30.45
C ASP A 727 10.76 34.25 -29.01
N PHE A 728 9.73 34.75 -28.32
CA PHE A 728 9.85 35.14 -26.91
C PHE A 728 10.25 33.97 -26.02
N PHE A 729 9.56 32.83 -26.13
CA PHE A 729 9.85 31.67 -25.29
C PHE A 729 11.22 31.06 -25.59
N GLU A 730 11.61 30.95 -26.85
CA GLU A 730 12.94 30.47 -27.23
C GLU A 730 14.04 31.40 -26.71
N ASN A 731 13.89 32.71 -26.93
CA ASN A 731 14.85 33.69 -26.44
C ASN A 731 14.92 33.75 -24.91
N LEU A 732 13.81 33.50 -24.22
CA LEU A 732 13.78 33.45 -22.76
C LEU A 732 14.65 32.31 -22.23
N LEU A 733 14.49 31.11 -22.81
CA LEU A 733 15.23 29.91 -22.41
C LEU A 733 16.72 30.02 -22.75
N LEU A 734 17.07 30.60 -23.91
CA LEU A 734 18.47 30.87 -24.28
C LEU A 734 19.18 31.85 -23.34
N ARG A 735 18.42 32.72 -22.66
CA ARG A 735 18.95 33.71 -21.72
C ARG A 735 19.01 33.21 -20.29
N VAL A 736 18.61 31.96 -20.02
CA VAL A 736 18.74 31.36 -18.68
C VAL A 736 20.20 31.05 -18.40
N ASN A 737 20.66 31.37 -17.18
CA ASN A 737 22.04 31.14 -16.73
C ASN A 737 23.14 31.71 -17.67
N PRO A 738 23.09 33.00 -18.03
CA PRO A 738 24.08 33.59 -18.95
C PRO A 738 25.48 33.69 -18.34
N LEU A 739 25.60 33.46 -17.01
CA LEU A 739 26.84 33.53 -16.26
C LEU A 739 27.11 32.17 -15.60
N THR A 740 28.31 31.64 -15.79
CA THR A 740 28.78 30.45 -15.09
C THR A 740 29.75 30.83 -13.99
N PRO A 741 29.61 30.27 -12.77
CA PRO A 741 30.53 30.56 -11.68
C PRO A 741 31.93 30.02 -12.02
N ALA A 742 32.91 30.92 -12.06
CA ALA A 742 34.30 30.56 -12.32
C ALA A 742 35.08 30.36 -10.99
N PRO A 743 35.91 29.31 -10.85
CA PRO A 743 36.56 28.96 -9.59
C PRO A 743 37.82 29.80 -9.31
N PHE A 744 37.63 31.10 -9.12
CA PHE A 744 38.68 32.04 -8.76
C PHE A 744 38.57 32.46 -7.28
N THR A 745 39.71 32.66 -6.64
CA THR A 745 39.80 33.43 -5.39
C THR A 745 40.06 34.88 -5.72
N VAL A 746 39.24 35.77 -5.17
CA VAL A 746 39.43 37.22 -5.25
C VAL A 746 40.29 37.64 -4.07
N LEU A 747 41.41 38.31 -4.32
CA LEU A 747 42.25 38.92 -3.28
C LEU A 747 42.36 40.42 -3.53
N GLU A 748 42.24 41.20 -2.46
CA GLU A 748 42.48 42.64 -2.52
C GLU A 748 43.98 42.93 -2.37
N VAL A 749 44.51 43.78 -3.26
CA VAL A 749 45.90 44.21 -3.21
C VAL A 749 45.99 45.44 -2.33
N GLY A 750 46.75 45.32 -1.23
CA GLY A 750 47.02 46.43 -0.32
C GLY A 750 47.62 47.66 -1.01
N GLU A 751 47.73 48.76 -0.26
CA GLU A 751 48.09 50.07 -0.82
C GLU A 751 49.55 50.22 -1.25
N SER A 752 50.42 49.22 -1.02
CA SER A 752 51.84 49.29 -1.42
C SER A 752 51.99 49.49 -2.93
N PRO A 753 52.53 50.64 -3.38
CA PRO A 753 52.80 50.89 -4.79
C PRO A 753 53.80 49.91 -5.38
N GLU A 754 54.76 49.45 -4.58
CA GLU A 754 55.83 48.53 -4.96
C GLU A 754 55.28 47.14 -5.25
N PHE A 755 54.38 46.64 -4.40
CA PHE A 755 53.76 45.33 -4.61
C PHE A 755 52.80 45.35 -5.81
N ARG A 756 52.07 46.44 -6.00
CA ARG A 756 51.23 46.65 -7.20
C ARG A 756 52.06 46.70 -8.48
N GLN A 757 53.24 47.33 -8.43
CA GLN A 757 54.17 47.34 -9.55
C GLN A 757 54.74 45.94 -9.81
N LEU A 758 55.10 45.20 -8.76
CA LEU A 758 55.61 43.84 -8.85
C LEU A 758 54.62 42.87 -9.51
N LEU A 759 53.35 42.93 -9.14
CA LEU A 759 52.27 42.15 -9.77
C LEU A 759 52.12 42.45 -11.28
N ARG A 760 52.51 43.65 -11.73
CA ARG A 760 52.41 44.08 -13.14
C ARG A 760 53.67 43.80 -13.95
N THR A 761 54.84 43.76 -13.32
CA THR A 761 56.12 43.62 -14.03
C THR A 761 56.66 42.20 -14.01
N GLU A 762 56.33 41.40 -12.98
CA GLU A 762 56.85 40.05 -12.84
C GLU A 762 56.04 39.04 -13.70
N PRO A 763 56.68 38.34 -14.67
CA PRO A 763 55.97 37.48 -15.62
C PRO A 763 55.29 36.24 -15.02
N ALA A 764 55.89 35.59 -14.02
CA ALA A 764 55.32 34.43 -13.34
C ALA A 764 54.08 34.80 -12.49
N LEU A 765 54.07 35.97 -11.85
CA LEU A 765 52.90 36.48 -11.11
C LEU A 765 51.78 36.84 -12.09
N ARG A 766 52.08 37.45 -13.25
CA ARG A 766 51.09 37.71 -14.30
C ARG A 766 50.50 36.43 -14.90
N ALA A 767 51.26 35.35 -14.96
CA ALA A 767 50.76 34.06 -15.43
C ALA A 767 49.81 33.39 -14.41
N LEU A 768 49.95 33.70 -13.13
CA LEU A 768 49.20 33.11 -12.02
C LEU A 768 48.02 33.97 -11.52
N THR A 769 47.95 35.23 -11.95
CA THR A 769 46.96 36.21 -11.48
C THR A 769 46.31 36.95 -12.65
N ILE A 770 45.03 37.28 -12.51
CA ILE A 770 44.33 38.19 -13.43
C ILE A 770 44.05 39.48 -12.66
N MET A 771 44.51 40.61 -13.18
CA MET A 771 44.21 41.92 -12.58
C MET A 771 42.74 42.25 -12.81
N ALA A 772 42.02 42.58 -11.74
CA ALA A 772 40.64 43.01 -11.76
C ALA A 772 40.50 44.46 -11.28
N GLU A 773 39.39 45.10 -11.64
CA GLU A 773 39.12 46.48 -11.25
C GLU A 773 39.03 46.66 -9.72
N GLY A 774 39.36 47.87 -9.25
CA GLY A 774 39.37 48.20 -7.82
C GLY A 774 40.60 47.69 -7.06
N GLY A 775 41.70 47.37 -7.75
CA GLY A 775 42.95 46.94 -7.10
C GLY A 775 42.89 45.50 -6.60
N ARG A 776 42.17 44.62 -7.29
CA ARG A 776 42.02 43.20 -6.94
C ARG A 776 42.76 42.30 -7.91
N ILE A 777 43.06 41.09 -7.46
CA ILE A 777 43.57 40.01 -8.30
C ILE A 777 42.67 38.78 -8.19
N LEU A 778 42.50 38.09 -9.31
CA LEU A 778 41.83 36.79 -9.39
C LEU A 778 42.88 35.71 -9.54
N VAL A 779 42.79 34.67 -8.70
CA VAL A 779 43.71 33.54 -8.70
C VAL A 779 42.91 32.26 -8.92
N LYS A 780 43.23 31.47 -9.95
CA LYS A 780 42.58 30.17 -10.16
C LYS A 780 42.82 29.27 -8.95
N ALA A 781 41.83 28.47 -8.55
CA ALA A 781 41.96 27.58 -7.40
C ALA A 781 43.21 26.66 -7.46
N GLY A 782 43.54 26.14 -8.64
CA GLY A 782 44.72 25.29 -8.86
C GLY A 782 46.08 26.01 -8.81
N ASP A 783 46.10 27.33 -8.88
CA ASP A 783 47.33 28.13 -8.95
C ASP A 783 47.68 28.82 -7.62
N ARG A 784 46.80 28.71 -6.60
CA ARG A 784 47.00 29.29 -5.26
C ARG A 784 48.35 28.93 -4.62
N ASN A 785 48.70 27.64 -4.63
CA ASN A 785 49.96 27.16 -4.04
C ASN A 785 51.19 27.63 -4.82
N LYS A 786 51.07 27.74 -6.15
CA LYS A 786 52.15 28.26 -7.01
C LYS A 786 52.38 29.75 -6.74
N LEU A 787 51.29 30.50 -6.56
CA LEU A 787 51.36 31.91 -6.20
C LEU A 787 51.95 32.12 -4.80
N LYS A 788 51.49 31.36 -3.78
CA LYS A 788 52.06 31.41 -2.42
C LYS A 788 53.55 31.10 -2.42
N LYS A 789 53.98 30.11 -3.21
CA LYS A 789 55.40 29.79 -3.38
C LYS A 789 56.16 30.93 -4.05
N ARG A 790 55.67 31.45 -5.18
CA ARG A 790 56.36 32.52 -5.93
C ARG A 790 56.47 33.82 -5.14
N LEU A 791 55.42 34.19 -4.41
CA LEU A 791 55.45 35.36 -3.54
C LEU A 791 56.44 35.18 -2.39
N ARG A 792 56.51 33.98 -1.79
CA ARG A 792 57.51 33.66 -0.77
C ARG A 792 58.93 33.78 -1.31
N ASP A 793 59.19 33.28 -2.51
CA ASP A 793 60.49 33.41 -3.19
C ASP A 793 60.88 34.88 -3.42
N LEU A 794 59.89 35.77 -3.55
CA LEU A 794 60.06 37.22 -3.70
C LEU A 794 60.04 37.99 -2.37
N GLY A 795 60.03 37.30 -1.23
CA GLY A 795 60.04 37.90 0.11
C GLY A 795 58.66 38.31 0.66
N TYR A 796 57.57 37.93 -0.01
CA TYR A 796 56.20 38.23 0.43
C TYR A 796 55.54 37.00 1.04
N PHE A 797 54.94 37.16 2.23
CA PHE A 797 54.19 36.12 2.89
C PHE A 797 52.69 36.40 2.80
N ILE A 798 51.92 35.39 2.36
CA ILE A 798 50.46 35.44 2.33
C ILE A 798 49.88 34.17 2.94
N ASP A 799 48.81 34.30 3.72
CA ASP A 799 48.12 33.17 4.36
C ASP A 799 46.60 33.12 4.09
N CYS A 800 46.13 33.92 3.14
CA CYS A 800 44.72 34.18 2.89
C CYS A 800 44.08 33.26 1.82
N PHE A 801 44.41 31.97 1.79
CA PHE A 801 43.87 31.01 0.80
C PHE A 801 43.05 29.87 1.36
#